data_AF-A0A518H2V3-F1
#
_entry.id   AF-A0A518H2V3-F1
#
_cell.length_a   1.000
_cell.length_b   1.000
_cell.length_c   1.000
_cell.angle_alpha   90.00
_cell.angle_beta   90.00
_cell.angle_gamma   90.00
#
_symmetry.space_group_name_H-M   'P 1'
#
loop_
_entity.id
_entity.type
_entity.pdbx_description
1 polymer ?
#
loop_
_entity_poly.entity_id
_entity_poly.type
_entity_poly.pdbx_seq_one_letter_code
_entity_poly.pdbx_strand_id
1 'polypeptide(L)'
;MTRRTASIKASNAGSKPKSSPKPKSKPKPKEPAASWVDLTWDHLDRWAGSRSVERGRSYERGGRVSGLSITADGSLLAWVDGTYRYATTVSLAGTGAKPLLESSCTCPVGFACKHAVAVVASYLDAVASGEDVPVADEDDDRWAELESGGYTGDEWDAYGADDDPWEEDDPDDEPAPPRRRGRKARGVGAKGKGEGGSAWDAKIERHIRSKSEEELADLVLALTKRFPELYRELKDRVALQDGDADLLVAETRREIRRVTAQEAWVNAWTGEGSLPDYEPIRRRLARLLELGCADEVVSLGRLLLAEGLRQVGESHDEGETSLALSKCFPVVFRAVTRSSLSGPDRLLMAIDAVLEDDYGVLDEAVGLVLDGPSSAEDWSMAADRLLERLEDQDEPGGDPSEPGHFHRSYGRDRITDWIATALEHSGRPDELEKIYEAEARRTLSYERLVDFHLKRRRLDDAERWAREGISQTIDRLPGIATHLADRLLEVARARKKWDVVASHAAVSFFERPRPSGFDELIKAARKAKAEPAVREHALRFLETGVLPVRPPAPPPRPSRPRSKSRARSTGSSSAGPAPTPEAPKAPVVDPGWPLPTPDYLVPFLSQALRFDPEPRPHLDVLLQMAIAAKDPEAVLRWYDRMKAEPSRSPYSYDHARAYADRVAGAVADSHPDRAIAIYRDALDAQLPHARPSAYEAAAGYLRKLRPLYMAVGRPEEWEVLLSSIRESYRNRPRFMEQLDRLDGRPIVQSPRGRSRSGPNGRRR
;
A
#
# COMPACT_ATOMS: atom_id res chain seq x y z
N MET A 1 -30.60 21.27 -77.88
CA MET A 1 -31.28 20.06 -78.42
C MET A 1 -31.46 19.10 -77.24
N THR A 2 -32.57 18.38 -77.02
CA THR A 2 -33.80 18.20 -77.82
C THR A 2 -35.01 18.01 -76.86
N ARG A 3 -36.21 18.49 -77.23
CA ARG A 3 -37.48 18.16 -76.54
C ARG A 3 -38.21 17.03 -77.27
N ARG A 4 -38.83 16.07 -76.55
CA ARG A 4 -40.18 15.50 -76.77
C ARG A 4 -40.48 14.35 -75.77
N THR A 5 -41.47 14.52 -74.88
CA THR A 5 -42.84 13.95 -74.89
C THR A 5 -42.90 12.41 -74.81
N ALA A 6 -43.46 11.69 -73.83
CA ALA A 6 -44.44 11.90 -72.73
C ALA A 6 -45.85 11.31 -72.98
N SER A 7 -46.24 10.34 -72.13
CA SER A 7 -47.60 9.93 -71.72
C SER A 7 -47.46 9.07 -70.43
N ILE A 8 -48.24 9.18 -69.34
CA ILE A 8 -49.70 9.29 -69.12
C ILE A 8 -50.36 7.93 -69.42
N LYS A 9 -51.08 7.23 -68.52
CA LYS A 9 -51.49 7.41 -67.10
C LYS A 9 -51.72 5.99 -66.48
N ALA A 10 -52.01 5.73 -65.20
CA ALA A 10 -52.29 6.57 -64.02
C ALA A 10 -51.41 6.12 -62.81
N SER A 11 -51.76 6.01 -61.51
CA SER A 11 -53.02 5.99 -60.73
C SER A 11 -52.87 6.62 -59.33
N ASN A 12 -54.00 6.82 -58.66
CA ASN A 12 -54.19 7.26 -57.25
C ASN A 12 -53.83 6.19 -56.19
N ALA A 13 -53.63 6.48 -54.90
CA ALA A 13 -53.35 7.74 -54.15
C ALA A 13 -53.10 7.40 -52.65
N GLY A 14 -52.79 8.41 -51.82
CA GLY A 14 -53.05 8.37 -50.36
C GLY A 14 -51.84 8.15 -49.45
N SER A 15 -51.23 9.24 -49.00
CA SER A 15 -50.18 9.22 -47.96
C SER A 15 -50.74 8.80 -46.59
N LYS A 16 -50.04 7.91 -45.87
CA LYS A 16 -50.42 7.47 -44.52
C LYS A 16 -50.02 8.51 -43.45
N PRO A 17 -50.90 8.88 -42.50
CA PRO A 17 -50.51 9.58 -41.28
C PRO A 17 -49.86 8.62 -40.25
N LYS A 18 -49.15 9.18 -39.27
CA LYS A 18 -48.53 8.44 -38.14
C LYS A 18 -49.59 7.99 -37.14
N SER A 19 -49.39 6.85 -36.48
CA SER A 19 -50.27 6.33 -35.41
C SER A 19 -49.48 5.88 -34.17
N SER A 20 -49.98 6.25 -32.99
CA SER A 20 -49.37 6.00 -31.67
C SER A 20 -49.23 4.51 -31.29
N PRO A 21 -48.30 4.15 -30.37
CA PRO A 21 -48.15 2.77 -29.91
C PRO A 21 -49.32 2.29 -29.05
N LYS A 22 -49.65 0.99 -29.14
CA LYS A 22 -50.64 0.31 -28.28
C LYS A 22 -50.00 -0.17 -26.97
N PRO A 23 -50.75 -0.27 -25.86
CA PRO A 23 -50.24 -0.79 -24.60
C PRO A 23 -49.88 -2.28 -24.69
N LYS A 24 -48.80 -2.68 -24.00
CA LYS A 24 -48.44 -4.09 -23.83
C LYS A 24 -49.28 -4.71 -22.71
N SER A 25 -49.84 -5.90 -22.95
CA SER A 25 -50.53 -6.70 -21.94
C SER A 25 -49.56 -7.25 -20.89
N LYS A 26 -49.96 -7.26 -19.61
CA LYS A 26 -49.19 -7.91 -18.54
C LYS A 26 -49.01 -9.41 -18.84
N PRO A 27 -47.82 -9.99 -18.65
CA PRO A 27 -47.67 -11.45 -18.61
C PRO A 27 -48.29 -12.03 -17.33
N LYS A 28 -48.66 -13.31 -17.35
CA LYS A 28 -48.99 -14.07 -16.14
C LYS A 28 -47.71 -14.48 -15.39
N PRO A 29 -47.75 -14.70 -14.06
CA PRO A 29 -46.64 -15.34 -13.35
C PRO A 29 -46.30 -16.72 -13.92
N LYS A 30 -45.04 -17.11 -13.79
CA LYS A 30 -44.57 -18.50 -13.89
C LYS A 30 -44.05 -18.92 -12.51
N GLU A 31 -44.08 -20.22 -12.23
CA GLU A 31 -43.67 -20.78 -10.94
C GLU A 31 -42.16 -20.59 -10.71
N PRO A 32 -41.72 -20.04 -9.55
CA PRO A 32 -40.31 -19.70 -9.30
C PRO A 32 -39.42 -20.91 -8.94
N ALA A 33 -40.00 -22.06 -8.60
CA ALA A 33 -39.26 -23.21 -8.09
C ALA A 33 -38.26 -23.84 -9.08
N ALA A 34 -38.43 -23.60 -10.39
CA ALA A 34 -37.72 -24.33 -11.45
C ALA A 34 -36.26 -23.92 -11.69
N SER A 35 -35.75 -22.82 -11.11
CA SER A 35 -34.36 -22.36 -11.29
C SER A 35 -33.39 -22.92 -10.25
N TRP A 36 -33.82 -23.03 -9.00
CA TRP A 36 -32.98 -23.40 -7.86
C TRP A 36 -32.47 -24.85 -7.91
N VAL A 37 -33.27 -25.78 -8.44
CA VAL A 37 -32.96 -27.22 -8.44
C VAL A 37 -31.73 -27.61 -9.27
N ASP A 38 -31.30 -26.76 -10.21
CA ASP A 38 -30.10 -26.96 -11.03
C ASP A 38 -28.79 -26.51 -10.35
N LEU A 39 -28.86 -25.94 -9.13
CA LEU A 39 -27.64 -25.51 -8.42
C LEU A 39 -26.77 -26.70 -8.01
N THR A 40 -25.46 -26.56 -8.22
CA THR A 40 -24.42 -27.54 -7.88
C THR A 40 -23.52 -26.95 -6.79
N TRP A 41 -22.76 -27.79 -6.08
CA TRP A 41 -21.76 -27.28 -5.11
C TRP A 41 -20.67 -26.42 -5.79
N ASP A 42 -20.35 -26.66 -7.06
CA ASP A 42 -19.44 -25.83 -7.85
C ASP A 42 -20.05 -24.44 -8.18
N HIS A 43 -21.38 -24.32 -8.36
CA HIS A 43 -22.06 -23.03 -8.47
C HIS A 43 -21.92 -22.20 -7.18
N LEU A 44 -22.02 -22.84 -6.01
CA LEU A 44 -21.84 -22.15 -4.73
C LEU A 44 -20.37 -21.85 -4.42
N ASP A 45 -19.44 -22.75 -4.75
CA ASP A 45 -17.99 -22.52 -4.58
C ASP A 45 -17.48 -21.39 -5.49
N ARG A 46 -18.02 -21.24 -6.72
CA ARG A 46 -17.75 -20.11 -7.61
C ARG A 46 -18.32 -18.77 -7.14
N TRP A 47 -19.39 -18.81 -6.33
CA TRP A 47 -20.10 -17.61 -5.85
C TRP A 47 -19.57 -17.11 -4.49
N ALA A 48 -19.43 -18.01 -3.52
CA ALA A 48 -19.13 -17.69 -2.12
C ALA A 48 -17.71 -18.07 -1.69
N GLY A 49 -16.99 -18.85 -2.50
CA GLY A 49 -15.69 -19.41 -2.15
C GLY A 49 -15.75 -20.64 -1.24
N SER A 50 -14.82 -21.57 -1.44
CA SER A 50 -14.80 -22.91 -0.82
C SER A 50 -14.97 -22.92 0.71
N ARG A 51 -14.37 -21.93 1.39
CA ARG A 51 -14.41 -21.75 2.86
C ARG A 51 -15.77 -21.27 3.35
N SER A 52 -16.43 -20.37 2.63
CA SER A 52 -17.79 -19.92 2.96
C SER A 52 -18.80 -21.05 2.78
N VAL A 53 -18.62 -21.86 1.73
CA VAL A 53 -19.48 -23.01 1.44
C VAL A 53 -19.33 -24.12 2.47
N GLU A 54 -18.09 -24.48 2.86
CA GLU A 54 -17.86 -25.45 3.95
C GLU A 54 -18.49 -25.00 5.27
N ARG A 55 -18.36 -23.71 5.61
CA ARG A 55 -18.98 -23.14 6.82
C ARG A 55 -20.51 -23.06 6.73
N GLY A 56 -21.07 -22.72 5.57
CA GLY A 56 -22.51 -22.63 5.36
C GLY A 56 -23.20 -24.00 5.42
N ARG A 57 -22.61 -25.01 4.79
CA ARG A 57 -23.05 -26.40 4.91
C ARG A 57 -22.96 -26.94 6.35
N SER A 58 -22.00 -26.46 7.14
CA SER A 58 -21.92 -26.76 8.58
C SER A 58 -23.03 -26.08 9.40
N TYR A 59 -23.59 -24.97 8.92
CA TYR A 59 -24.71 -24.27 9.56
C TYR A 59 -26.06 -24.89 9.20
N GLU A 60 -26.27 -25.25 7.93
CA GLU A 60 -27.40 -26.06 7.45
C GLU A 60 -27.45 -27.42 8.20
N ARG A 61 -26.38 -28.23 8.12
CA ARG A 61 -26.28 -29.52 8.84
C ARG A 61 -26.42 -29.38 10.37
N GLY A 62 -26.16 -28.18 10.89
CA GLY A 62 -26.27 -27.83 12.30
C GLY A 62 -27.67 -27.36 12.74
N GLY A 63 -28.65 -27.30 11.85
CA GLY A 63 -30.01 -26.83 12.15
C GLY A 63 -30.09 -25.34 12.47
N ARG A 64 -29.14 -24.52 11.97
CA ARG A 64 -29.01 -23.09 12.30
C ARG A 64 -29.80 -22.15 11.39
N VAL A 65 -30.58 -22.68 10.45
CA VAL A 65 -31.46 -21.91 9.56
C VAL A 65 -32.88 -22.05 10.09
N SER A 66 -33.58 -20.93 10.31
CA SER A 66 -34.94 -20.92 10.84
C SER A 66 -35.82 -19.90 10.14
N GLY A 67 -37.14 -20.14 10.12
CA GLY A 67 -38.10 -19.31 9.39
C GLY A 67 -37.84 -19.25 7.88
N LEU A 68 -37.30 -20.32 7.29
CA LEU A 68 -37.03 -20.37 5.85
C LEU A 68 -38.34 -20.17 5.06
N SER A 69 -38.27 -19.28 4.07
CA SER A 69 -39.40 -18.87 3.24
C SER A 69 -38.92 -18.43 1.85
N ILE A 70 -39.82 -18.42 0.87
CA ILE A 70 -39.56 -17.96 -0.51
C ILE A 70 -40.52 -16.83 -0.89
N THR A 71 -40.03 -15.79 -1.56
CA THR A 71 -40.82 -14.62 -1.97
C THR A 71 -41.57 -14.86 -3.28
N ALA A 72 -42.50 -13.97 -3.63
CA ALA A 72 -43.25 -14.03 -4.89
C ALA A 72 -42.38 -13.87 -6.16
N ASP A 73 -41.24 -13.19 -6.06
CA ASP A 73 -40.20 -13.09 -7.11
C ASP A 73 -39.24 -14.30 -7.15
N GLY A 74 -39.27 -15.18 -6.14
CA GLY A 74 -38.47 -16.40 -6.07
C GLY A 74 -37.17 -16.30 -5.27
N SER A 75 -36.96 -15.21 -4.52
CA SER A 75 -35.85 -15.04 -3.59
C SER A 75 -36.10 -15.79 -2.27
N LEU A 76 -35.04 -16.32 -1.67
CA LEU A 76 -35.08 -17.03 -0.39
C LEU A 76 -34.87 -16.06 0.77
N LEU A 77 -35.66 -16.17 1.84
CA LEU A 77 -35.55 -15.34 3.04
C LEU A 77 -35.58 -16.21 4.30
N ALA A 78 -34.61 -16.05 5.19
CA ALA A 78 -34.48 -16.84 6.43
C ALA A 78 -33.73 -16.08 7.55
N TRP A 79 -33.83 -16.61 8.77
CA TRP A 79 -32.92 -16.30 9.88
C TRP A 79 -31.79 -17.33 9.94
N VAL A 80 -30.57 -16.89 10.28
CA VAL A 80 -29.41 -17.78 10.46
C VAL A 80 -28.67 -17.47 11.77
N ASP A 81 -28.52 -18.48 12.63
CA ASP A 81 -27.90 -18.35 13.96
C ASP A 81 -26.37 -18.50 13.92
N GLY A 82 -25.65 -17.39 14.05
CA GLY A 82 -24.18 -17.32 14.13
C GLY A 82 -23.70 -16.97 15.54
N THR A 83 -22.99 -15.83 15.68
CA THR A 83 -22.72 -15.18 16.97
C THR A 83 -23.95 -14.44 17.46
N TYR A 84 -24.67 -13.83 16.52
CA TYR A 84 -26.02 -13.28 16.67
C TYR A 84 -26.95 -13.95 15.64
N ARG A 85 -28.25 -13.69 15.71
CA ARG A 85 -29.22 -14.13 14.69
C ARG A 85 -29.22 -13.11 13.54
N TYR A 86 -28.91 -13.55 12.32
CA TYR A 86 -28.82 -12.67 11.16
C TYR A 86 -29.99 -12.89 10.20
N ALA A 87 -30.64 -11.82 9.75
CA ALA A 87 -31.55 -11.89 8.62
C ALA A 87 -30.72 -12.09 7.35
N THR A 88 -31.19 -12.96 6.44
CA THR A 88 -30.46 -13.33 5.23
C THR A 88 -31.45 -13.54 4.08
N THR A 89 -31.23 -12.83 2.97
CA THR A 89 -31.94 -13.00 1.70
C THR A 89 -30.98 -13.44 0.59
N VAL A 90 -31.43 -14.30 -0.33
CA VAL A 90 -30.67 -14.76 -1.50
C VAL A 90 -31.58 -14.85 -2.72
N SER A 91 -31.27 -14.14 -3.80
CA SER A 91 -31.99 -14.21 -5.07
C SER A 91 -31.21 -15.05 -6.10
N LEU A 92 -31.93 -15.57 -7.11
CA LEU A 92 -31.35 -16.35 -8.20
C LEU A 92 -31.89 -15.86 -9.55
N ALA A 93 -31.00 -15.32 -10.38
CA ALA A 93 -31.30 -14.87 -11.73
C ALA A 93 -30.65 -15.77 -12.80
N GLY A 94 -31.38 -16.00 -13.88
CA GLY A 94 -30.95 -16.86 -15.00
C GLY A 94 -31.20 -18.36 -14.77
N THR A 95 -30.91 -19.15 -15.80
CA THR A 95 -31.11 -20.62 -15.82
C THR A 95 -30.00 -21.29 -16.63
N GLY A 96 -29.47 -22.42 -16.16
CA GLY A 96 -28.42 -23.19 -16.84
C GLY A 96 -27.00 -22.90 -16.33
N ALA A 97 -25.99 -23.05 -17.19
CA ALA A 97 -24.57 -23.22 -16.82
C ALA A 97 -23.86 -22.05 -16.10
N LYS A 98 -24.52 -20.90 -15.97
CA LYS A 98 -24.05 -19.73 -15.21
C LYS A 98 -25.23 -19.08 -14.46
N PRO A 99 -25.65 -19.62 -13.31
CA PRO A 99 -26.61 -18.94 -12.43
C PRO A 99 -25.98 -17.66 -11.86
N LEU A 100 -26.76 -16.59 -11.76
CA LEU A 100 -26.37 -15.37 -11.03
C LEU A 100 -27.04 -15.42 -9.64
N LEU A 101 -26.24 -15.45 -8.59
CA LEU A 101 -26.68 -15.48 -7.20
C LEU A 101 -26.31 -14.15 -6.54
N GLU A 102 -27.29 -13.48 -5.94
CA GLU A 102 -27.09 -12.25 -5.16
C GLU A 102 -27.65 -12.45 -3.75
N SER A 103 -27.12 -11.75 -2.75
CA SER A 103 -27.56 -11.92 -1.36
C SER A 103 -27.28 -10.69 -0.51
N SER A 104 -28.19 -10.41 0.43
CA SER A 104 -27.93 -9.49 1.55
C SER A 104 -28.11 -10.22 2.88
N CYS A 105 -27.27 -9.92 3.86
CA CYS A 105 -27.24 -10.55 5.17
C CYS A 105 -26.77 -9.54 6.22
N THR A 106 -27.47 -9.44 7.35
CA THR A 106 -27.16 -8.48 8.43
C THR A 106 -25.91 -8.83 9.26
N CYS A 107 -24.98 -9.62 8.71
CA CYS A 107 -23.72 -9.95 9.33
C CYS A 107 -22.56 -9.14 8.74
N PRO A 108 -21.41 -8.99 9.43
CA PRO A 108 -20.28 -8.15 8.98
C PRO A 108 -19.60 -8.52 7.64
N VAL A 109 -20.11 -9.51 6.91
CA VAL A 109 -19.65 -9.88 5.56
C VAL A 109 -20.60 -9.36 4.47
N GLY A 110 -21.84 -9.00 4.81
CA GLY A 110 -22.86 -8.47 3.89
C GLY A 110 -23.40 -9.49 2.87
N PHE A 111 -22.55 -9.98 1.98
CA PHE A 111 -22.91 -10.73 0.77
C PHE A 111 -22.09 -12.03 0.61
N ALA A 112 -22.57 -12.94 -0.24
CA ALA A 112 -21.93 -14.22 -0.61
C ALA A 112 -21.40 -15.05 0.59
N CYS A 113 -22.00 -14.85 1.77
CA CYS A 113 -21.42 -15.28 3.03
C CYS A 113 -21.86 -16.70 3.44
N LYS A 114 -21.22 -17.25 4.48
CA LYS A 114 -21.60 -18.56 5.05
C LYS A 114 -23.09 -18.68 5.40
N HIS A 115 -23.77 -17.58 5.78
CA HIS A 115 -25.20 -17.61 6.08
C HIS A 115 -26.02 -17.70 4.80
N ALA A 116 -25.69 -16.91 3.77
CA ALA A 116 -26.34 -16.98 2.46
C ALA A 116 -26.23 -18.40 1.86
N VAL A 117 -25.06 -19.03 1.94
CA VAL A 117 -24.90 -20.44 1.52
C VAL A 117 -25.74 -21.40 2.38
N ALA A 118 -25.86 -21.17 3.70
CA ALA A 118 -26.70 -22.00 4.56
C ALA A 118 -28.19 -21.91 4.19
N VAL A 119 -28.70 -20.72 3.83
CA VAL A 119 -30.08 -20.53 3.34
C VAL A 119 -30.32 -21.30 2.05
N VAL A 120 -29.44 -21.17 1.06
CA VAL A 120 -29.56 -21.91 -0.21
C VAL A 120 -29.48 -23.42 0.01
N ALA A 121 -28.53 -23.89 0.84
CA ALA A 121 -28.41 -25.31 1.15
C ALA A 121 -29.66 -25.86 1.88
N SER A 122 -30.21 -25.12 2.84
CA SER A 122 -31.42 -25.50 3.58
C SER A 122 -32.66 -25.55 2.69
N TYR A 123 -32.80 -24.63 1.73
CA TYR A 123 -33.88 -24.66 0.75
C TYR A 123 -33.78 -25.87 -0.18
N LEU A 124 -32.56 -26.19 -0.64
CA LEU A 124 -32.34 -27.33 -1.52
C LEU A 124 -32.53 -28.68 -0.80
N ASP A 125 -32.24 -28.78 0.52
CA ASP A 125 -32.56 -30.02 1.27
C ASP A 125 -34.07 -30.16 1.57
N ALA A 126 -34.78 -29.05 1.83
CA ALA A 126 -36.25 -29.05 1.96
C ALA A 126 -36.91 -29.51 0.65
N VAL A 127 -36.53 -28.93 -0.49
CA VAL A 127 -37.00 -29.34 -1.83
C VAL A 127 -36.61 -30.79 -2.14
N ALA A 128 -35.39 -31.22 -1.79
CA ALA A 128 -34.95 -32.61 -1.96
C ALA A 128 -35.58 -33.61 -0.98
N SER A 129 -36.28 -33.14 0.05
CA SER A 129 -37.07 -33.94 1.00
C SER A 129 -38.58 -33.89 0.71
N GLY A 130 -39.02 -33.02 -0.19
CA GLY A 130 -40.44 -32.82 -0.52
C GLY A 130 -41.19 -32.00 0.52
N GLU A 131 -40.51 -31.10 1.23
CA GLU A 131 -41.10 -30.19 2.21
C GLU A 131 -41.52 -28.87 1.55
N ASP A 132 -42.77 -28.45 1.77
CA ASP A 132 -43.30 -27.18 1.27
C ASP A 132 -42.69 -26.00 2.03
N VAL A 133 -41.96 -25.13 1.33
CA VAL A 133 -41.37 -23.91 1.89
C VAL A 133 -42.41 -22.79 1.89
N PRO A 134 -42.72 -22.16 3.05
CA PRO A 134 -43.71 -21.07 3.13
C PRO A 134 -43.39 -19.88 2.24
N VAL A 135 -44.44 -19.21 1.75
CA VAL A 135 -44.29 -17.93 1.04
C VAL A 135 -44.04 -16.81 2.07
N ALA A 136 -43.04 -15.96 1.82
CA ALA A 136 -42.77 -14.77 2.63
C ALA A 136 -43.78 -13.65 2.36
N ASP A 137 -44.07 -12.84 3.38
CA ASP A 137 -44.95 -11.67 3.24
C ASP A 137 -44.20 -10.49 2.60
N GLU A 138 -44.95 -9.54 2.01
CA GLU A 138 -44.39 -8.28 1.50
C GLU A 138 -43.98 -7.36 2.68
N ASP A 139 -44.72 -7.42 3.80
CA ASP A 139 -44.46 -6.65 5.04
C ASP A 139 -43.62 -7.43 6.10
N ASP A 140 -42.80 -8.42 5.70
CA ASP A 140 -42.04 -9.26 6.64
C ASP A 140 -40.96 -8.48 7.44
N ASP A 141 -40.99 -8.61 8.79
CA ASP A 141 -40.07 -7.92 9.73
C ASP A 141 -38.57 -8.02 9.34
N ARG A 142 -38.17 -9.11 8.65
CA ARG A 142 -36.77 -9.32 8.22
C ARG A 142 -36.31 -8.31 7.18
N TRP A 143 -37.21 -7.69 6.44
CA TRP A 143 -36.85 -6.63 5.48
C TRP A 143 -36.37 -5.38 6.19
N ALA A 144 -37.02 -4.96 7.28
CA ALA A 144 -36.58 -3.80 8.08
C ALA A 144 -35.18 -4.00 8.70
N GLU A 145 -34.84 -5.25 9.07
CA GLU A 145 -33.51 -5.63 9.54
C GLU A 145 -32.47 -5.61 8.40
N LEU A 146 -32.83 -6.05 7.19
CA LEU A 146 -31.96 -6.00 6.01
C LEU A 146 -31.76 -4.56 5.47
N GLU A 147 -32.75 -3.68 5.59
CA GLU A 147 -32.64 -2.26 5.21
C GLU A 147 -31.85 -1.43 6.24
N SER A 148 -32.01 -1.71 7.54
CA SER A 148 -31.25 -1.03 8.61
C SER A 148 -29.85 -1.61 8.84
N GLY A 149 -29.60 -2.86 8.44
CA GLY A 149 -28.32 -3.57 8.56
C GLY A 149 -27.24 -3.17 7.54
N GLY A 150 -27.38 -2.03 6.85
CA GLY A 150 -26.42 -1.51 5.88
C GLY A 150 -25.12 -1.01 6.53
N TYR A 151 -24.26 -1.93 6.96
CA TYR A 151 -22.97 -1.63 7.57
C TYR A 151 -22.01 -1.00 6.56
N THR A 152 -21.81 0.32 6.64
CA THR A 152 -20.75 1.05 5.92
C THR A 152 -19.41 0.68 6.54
N GLY A 153 -18.78 -0.38 6.02
CA GLY A 153 -17.47 -0.83 6.43
C GLY A 153 -16.36 0.02 5.81
N ASP A 154 -16.06 1.15 6.44
CA ASP A 154 -14.75 1.77 6.30
C ASP A 154 -13.74 0.93 7.09
N GLU A 155 -12.63 0.58 6.40
CA GLU A 155 -11.32 0.08 6.86
C GLU A 155 -11.23 -0.81 8.13
N TRP A 156 -10.70 -2.03 7.94
CA TRP A 156 -9.49 -2.52 8.62
C TRP A 156 -8.98 -3.80 7.94
N ASP A 157 -7.65 -3.93 7.79
CA ASP A 157 -7.04 -4.91 6.90
C ASP A 157 -7.07 -6.38 7.36
N ALA A 158 -7.12 -7.27 6.37
CA ALA A 158 -6.93 -8.71 6.54
C ALA A 158 -6.05 -9.29 5.41
N TYR A 159 -4.74 -9.03 5.50
CA TYR A 159 -3.69 -9.49 4.57
C TYR A 159 -3.89 -10.94 4.05
N GLY A 160 -3.75 -11.16 2.74
CA GLY A 160 -3.98 -12.49 2.17
C GLY A 160 -3.70 -12.71 0.67
N ALA A 161 -2.49 -12.37 0.21
CA ALA A 161 -1.88 -12.68 -1.11
C ALA A 161 -2.07 -11.67 -2.26
N ASP A 162 -1.04 -10.84 -2.44
CA ASP A 162 -0.21 -10.70 -3.64
C ASP A 162 -0.86 -10.76 -5.03
N ASP A 163 -1.01 -9.59 -5.68
CA ASP A 163 -0.41 -9.28 -7.01
C ASP A 163 -0.65 -7.78 -7.33
N ASP A 164 0.42 -6.97 -7.27
CA ASP A 164 0.48 -5.57 -7.76
C ASP A 164 1.20 -5.55 -9.11
N PRO A 165 0.58 -4.97 -10.16
CA PRO A 165 1.30 -3.90 -10.86
C PRO A 165 0.39 -2.75 -11.34
N TRP A 166 0.64 -1.57 -10.77
CA TRP A 166 0.54 -0.22 -11.36
C TRP A 166 0.26 -0.15 -12.88
N GLU A 167 -0.85 0.51 -13.25
CA GLU A 167 -0.97 1.23 -14.52
C GLU A 167 -1.37 2.69 -14.24
N GLU A 168 -0.42 3.61 -14.39
CA GLU A 168 -0.69 5.04 -14.55
C GLU A 168 -1.03 5.31 -16.04
N ASP A 169 -2.19 5.89 -16.33
CA ASP A 169 -2.46 6.60 -17.59
C ASP A 169 -3.62 7.60 -17.36
N ASP A 170 -3.27 8.88 -17.17
CA ASP A 170 -4.20 10.02 -17.11
C ASP A 170 -4.05 10.86 -18.38
N PRO A 171 -5.13 10.95 -19.18
CA PRO A 171 -5.49 12.24 -19.77
C PRO A 171 -7.02 12.48 -19.83
N ASP A 172 -7.51 13.55 -19.21
CA ASP A 172 -7.64 14.83 -19.93
C ASP A 172 -8.14 16.01 -19.05
N ASP A 173 -7.77 17.22 -19.49
CA ASP A 173 -7.96 18.51 -18.81
C ASP A 173 -9.33 19.16 -19.13
N GLU A 174 -10.14 19.50 -18.11
CA GLU A 174 -11.19 20.55 -18.20
C GLU A 174 -11.52 21.21 -16.83
N PRO A 175 -12.06 22.45 -16.82
CA PRO A 175 -11.60 23.45 -15.84
C PRO A 175 -12.47 23.65 -14.57
N ALA A 176 -11.81 24.13 -13.51
CA ALA A 176 -12.42 24.46 -12.22
C ALA A 176 -13.40 25.68 -12.29
N PRO A 177 -14.66 25.55 -11.84
CA PRO A 177 -15.63 26.65 -11.81
C PRO A 177 -15.38 27.66 -10.66
N PRO A 178 -15.86 28.92 -10.79
CA PRO A 178 -15.33 30.03 -10.00
C PRO A 178 -15.85 30.13 -8.55
N ARG A 179 -14.94 30.44 -7.63
CA ARG A 179 -15.23 30.76 -6.21
C ARG A 179 -16.19 31.96 -6.08
N ARG A 180 -17.46 31.74 -5.71
CA ARG A 180 -18.39 32.81 -5.31
C ARG A 180 -18.31 33.09 -3.81
N ARG A 181 -18.11 34.36 -3.44
CA ARG A 181 -18.05 34.81 -2.03
C ARG A 181 -19.41 34.73 -1.33
N GLY A 182 -19.48 33.88 -0.31
CA GLY A 182 -20.16 34.10 0.97
C GLY A 182 -21.66 34.47 1.00
N ARG A 183 -22.50 33.54 1.49
CA ARG A 183 -23.73 33.91 2.20
C ARG A 183 -24.08 32.92 3.33
N LYS A 184 -23.91 33.39 4.57
CA LYS A 184 -24.39 32.85 5.87
C LYS A 184 -24.84 31.37 5.90
N ALA A 185 -24.04 30.52 6.54
CA ALA A 185 -24.47 29.17 6.90
C ALA A 185 -25.72 29.20 7.81
N ARG A 186 -26.75 28.42 7.44
CA ARG A 186 -27.80 27.96 8.36
C ARG A 186 -27.39 26.57 8.81
N GLY A 187 -27.23 26.35 10.11
CA GLY A 187 -26.86 25.03 10.63
C GLY A 187 -28.02 24.03 10.54
N VAL A 188 -27.73 22.84 9.99
CA VAL A 188 -28.53 21.62 10.09
C VAL A 188 -27.52 20.46 10.11
N GLY A 189 -27.61 19.47 11.00
CA GLY A 189 -28.48 19.39 12.17
C GLY A 189 -28.15 18.14 12.99
N ALA A 190 -27.76 18.31 14.25
CA ALA A 190 -27.43 17.20 15.13
C ALA A 190 -28.72 16.46 15.57
N LYS A 191 -28.86 15.20 15.17
CA LYS A 191 -29.78 14.25 15.84
C LYS A 191 -29.01 13.57 16.99
N GLY A 192 -29.61 13.50 18.18
CA GLY A 192 -29.11 12.62 19.25
C GLY A 192 -28.56 13.26 20.53
N LYS A 193 -28.93 14.50 20.89
CA LYS A 193 -28.84 14.97 22.29
C LYS A 193 -30.18 15.54 22.75
N GLY A 194 -30.64 15.08 23.93
CA GLY A 194 -31.99 15.33 24.41
C GLY A 194 -32.24 16.76 24.87
N GLU A 195 -33.49 17.22 24.69
CA GLU A 195 -33.95 18.61 24.90
C GLU A 195 -33.85 19.10 26.36
N GLY A 196 -33.48 18.22 27.31
CA GLY A 196 -33.30 18.58 28.72
C GLY A 196 -32.14 19.54 28.99
N GLY A 197 -30.99 19.38 28.32
CA GLY A 197 -29.76 20.12 28.64
C GLY A 197 -29.95 21.65 28.53
N SER A 198 -30.21 22.12 27.32
CA SER A 198 -30.40 23.56 27.01
C SER A 198 -31.48 24.23 27.87
N ALA A 199 -32.55 23.51 28.22
CA ALA A 199 -33.62 24.02 29.08
C ALA A 199 -33.22 24.11 30.57
N TRP A 200 -32.22 23.35 31.01
CA TRP A 200 -31.59 23.50 32.33
C TRP A 200 -30.49 24.56 32.32
N ASP A 201 -29.67 24.65 31.27
CA ASP A 201 -28.63 25.69 31.14
C ASP A 201 -29.22 27.10 31.28
N ALA A 202 -30.32 27.39 30.58
CA ALA A 202 -31.04 28.66 30.65
C ALA A 202 -31.80 28.91 31.97
N LYS A 203 -31.96 27.89 32.82
CA LYS A 203 -32.44 28.03 34.21
C LYS A 203 -31.28 28.27 35.18
N ILE A 204 -30.17 27.56 34.99
CA ILE A 204 -28.94 27.69 35.78
C ILE A 204 -28.36 29.09 35.60
N GLU A 205 -28.22 29.58 34.37
CA GLU A 205 -27.77 30.95 34.11
C GLU A 205 -28.68 31.98 34.78
N ARG A 206 -30.00 31.83 34.66
CA ARG A 206 -30.97 32.75 35.29
C ARG A 206 -30.91 32.70 36.82
N HIS A 207 -30.72 31.52 37.39
CA HIS A 207 -30.56 31.36 38.84
C HIS A 207 -29.28 32.05 39.32
N ILE A 208 -28.13 31.80 38.68
CA ILE A 208 -26.85 32.46 38.97
C ILE A 208 -27.00 33.98 38.83
N ARG A 209 -27.55 34.49 37.72
CA ARG A 209 -27.79 35.94 37.51
C ARG A 209 -28.82 36.57 38.45
N SER A 210 -29.56 35.78 39.23
CA SER A 210 -30.56 36.27 40.22
C SER A 210 -30.04 36.36 41.65
N LYS A 211 -28.80 35.92 41.90
CA LYS A 211 -28.14 35.97 43.21
C LYS A 211 -27.50 37.34 43.48
N SER A 212 -27.31 37.69 44.75
CA SER A 212 -26.50 38.85 45.15
C SER A 212 -25.01 38.59 44.93
N GLU A 213 -24.17 39.63 44.99
CA GLU A 213 -22.71 39.48 44.89
C GLU A 213 -22.15 38.60 46.02
N GLU A 214 -22.67 38.73 47.25
CA GLU A 214 -22.30 37.89 48.39
C GLU A 214 -22.69 36.42 48.15
N GLU A 215 -23.92 36.16 47.70
CA GLU A 215 -24.39 34.81 47.38
C GLU A 215 -23.63 34.18 46.20
N LEU A 216 -23.12 34.98 45.27
CA LEU A 216 -22.26 34.53 44.17
C LEU A 216 -20.85 34.22 44.65
N ALA A 217 -20.28 35.07 45.52
CA ALA A 217 -18.99 34.83 46.14
C ALA A 217 -18.99 33.52 46.96
N ASP A 218 -20.00 33.32 47.81
CA ASP A 218 -20.18 32.08 48.59
C ASP A 218 -20.39 30.86 47.69
N LEU A 219 -21.18 30.97 46.61
CA LEU A 219 -21.37 29.89 45.65
C LEU A 219 -20.05 29.50 44.97
N VAL A 220 -19.24 30.48 44.54
CA VAL A 220 -17.92 30.23 43.92
C VAL A 220 -16.94 29.64 44.95
N LEU A 221 -16.94 30.12 46.20
CA LEU A 221 -16.15 29.55 47.30
C LEU A 221 -16.57 28.14 47.71
N ALA A 222 -17.86 27.79 47.57
CA ALA A 222 -18.35 26.43 47.78
C ALA A 222 -17.98 25.50 46.60
N LEU A 223 -17.99 26.02 45.37
CA LEU A 223 -17.61 25.27 44.18
C LEU A 223 -16.10 24.99 44.12
N THR A 224 -15.23 25.96 44.44
CA THR A 224 -13.77 25.73 44.48
C THR A 224 -13.38 24.67 45.53
N LYS A 225 -13.98 24.72 46.73
CA LYS A 225 -13.79 23.68 47.77
C LYS A 225 -14.25 22.27 47.34
N ARG A 226 -15.08 22.16 46.29
CA ARG A 226 -15.70 20.92 45.81
C ARG A 226 -15.09 20.40 44.50
N PHE A 227 -14.49 21.27 43.70
CA PHE A 227 -13.92 20.96 42.38
C PHE A 227 -12.46 21.45 42.32
N PRO A 228 -11.46 20.55 42.54
CA PRO A 228 -10.04 20.91 42.59
C PRO A 228 -9.49 21.59 41.32
N GLU A 229 -10.16 21.41 40.19
CA GLU A 229 -9.85 21.99 38.88
C GLU A 229 -10.23 23.48 38.89
N LEU A 230 -11.42 23.79 39.38
CA LEU A 230 -11.91 25.16 39.54
C LEU A 230 -11.13 25.90 40.65
N TYR A 231 -10.70 25.21 41.71
CA TYR A 231 -9.78 25.77 42.70
C TYR A 231 -8.43 26.14 42.07
N ARG A 232 -7.85 25.25 41.25
CA ARG A 232 -6.61 25.54 40.52
C ARG A 232 -6.79 26.73 39.58
N GLU A 233 -7.87 26.77 38.80
CA GLU A 233 -8.13 27.88 37.89
C GLU A 233 -8.33 29.22 38.62
N LEU A 234 -9.07 29.25 39.73
CA LEU A 234 -9.25 30.47 40.52
C LEU A 234 -8.00 30.87 41.32
N LYS A 235 -7.21 29.92 41.83
CA LYS A 235 -5.89 30.21 42.41
C LYS A 235 -4.98 30.86 41.37
N ASP A 236 -4.89 30.27 40.18
CA ASP A 236 -4.07 30.82 39.09
C ASP A 236 -4.60 32.21 38.69
N ARG A 237 -5.92 32.41 38.60
CA ARG A 237 -6.52 33.75 38.36
C ARG A 237 -6.22 34.78 39.46
N VAL A 238 -6.13 34.38 40.74
CA VAL A 238 -5.80 35.28 41.86
C VAL A 238 -4.31 35.67 41.85
N ALA A 239 -3.41 34.70 41.71
CA ALA A 239 -1.97 34.98 41.54
C ALA A 239 -1.71 35.95 40.36
N LEU A 240 -2.51 35.83 39.30
CA LEU A 240 -2.51 36.72 38.15
C LEU A 240 -3.12 38.13 38.38
N GLN A 241 -3.92 38.34 39.42
CA GLN A 241 -4.37 39.67 39.83
C GLN A 241 -3.37 40.34 40.78
N ASP A 242 -2.69 39.56 41.62
CA ASP A 242 -1.65 40.02 42.54
C ASP A 242 -0.29 40.29 41.85
N GLY A 243 -0.17 39.95 40.56
CA GLY A 243 1.00 40.23 39.71
C GLY A 243 2.08 39.15 39.71
N ASP A 244 1.83 37.98 40.30
CA ASP A 244 2.81 36.91 40.49
C ASP A 244 2.98 36.02 39.23
N ALA A 245 3.47 36.65 38.16
CA ALA A 245 3.82 35.97 36.91
C ALA A 245 4.94 34.94 37.12
N ASP A 246 5.91 35.25 37.99
CA ASP A 246 7.03 34.36 38.34
C ASP A 246 6.54 33.04 38.95
N LEU A 247 5.55 33.07 39.86
CA LEU A 247 4.93 31.85 40.39
C LEU A 247 4.23 31.04 39.30
N LEU A 248 3.51 31.68 38.37
CA LEU A 248 2.86 30.96 37.28
C LEU A 248 3.86 30.34 36.30
N VAL A 249 4.98 31.02 36.02
CA VAL A 249 6.10 30.47 35.24
C VAL A 249 6.75 29.29 35.99
N ALA A 250 6.97 29.42 37.30
CA ALA A 250 7.53 28.34 38.14
C ALA A 250 6.57 27.14 38.26
N GLU A 251 5.26 27.35 38.34
CA GLU A 251 4.27 26.28 38.31
C GLU A 251 4.14 25.62 36.94
N THR A 252 4.21 26.39 35.85
CA THR A 252 4.20 25.83 34.48
C THR A 252 5.47 25.02 34.23
N ARG A 253 6.64 25.49 34.69
CA ARG A 253 7.91 24.75 34.63
C ARG A 253 7.89 23.45 35.44
N ARG A 254 7.21 23.42 36.59
CA ARG A 254 6.97 22.21 37.38
C ARG A 254 5.99 21.27 36.66
N GLU A 255 4.94 21.81 36.05
CA GLU A 255 3.91 21.02 35.35
C GLU A 255 4.46 20.35 34.09
N ILE A 256 5.28 21.04 33.27
CA ILE A 256 5.96 20.45 32.11
C ILE A 256 6.72 19.20 32.54
N ARG A 257 7.64 19.32 33.52
CA ARG A 257 8.42 18.20 34.06
C ARG A 257 7.57 17.10 34.71
N ARG A 258 6.37 17.42 35.19
CA ARG A 258 5.44 16.44 35.77
C ARG A 258 4.71 15.65 34.68
N VAL A 259 4.49 16.24 33.51
CA VAL A 259 3.81 15.61 32.36
C VAL A 259 4.78 14.82 31.50
N THR A 260 5.95 15.38 31.18
CA THR A 260 6.99 14.74 30.34
C THR A 260 7.76 13.61 31.05
N ALA A 261 7.59 13.45 32.35
CA ALA A 261 8.15 12.34 33.15
C ALA A 261 7.12 11.22 33.42
N GLN A 262 5.95 11.25 32.78
CA GLN A 262 5.00 10.13 32.78
C GLN A 262 5.38 9.13 31.69
N GLU A 263 5.24 7.84 31.97
CA GLU A 263 5.37 6.79 30.97
C GLU A 263 4.14 6.82 30.04
N ALA A 264 4.38 7.02 28.75
CA ALA A 264 3.36 7.19 27.73
C ALA A 264 3.20 5.90 26.92
N TRP A 265 2.04 5.25 26.99
CA TRP A 265 1.80 3.99 26.28
C TRP A 265 0.32 3.70 26.01
N VAL A 266 0.04 2.94 24.95
CA VAL A 266 -1.28 2.40 24.59
C VAL A 266 -1.13 0.96 24.08
N ASN A 267 -1.97 0.05 24.57
CA ASN A 267 -2.06 -1.32 24.05
C ASN A 267 -3.13 -1.40 22.96
N ALA A 268 -2.71 -1.41 21.69
CA ALA A 268 -3.59 -1.50 20.51
C ALA A 268 -4.59 -2.69 20.52
N TRP A 269 -4.34 -3.74 21.30
CA TRP A 269 -5.22 -4.92 21.41
C TRP A 269 -6.29 -4.81 22.50
N THR A 270 -6.14 -3.93 23.49
CA THR A 270 -7.11 -3.76 24.60
C THR A 270 -7.69 -2.34 24.70
N GLY A 271 -7.05 -1.34 24.09
CA GLY A 271 -7.40 0.08 24.25
C GLY A 271 -7.04 0.64 25.64
N GLU A 272 -6.32 -0.12 26.46
CA GLU A 272 -5.80 0.35 27.75
C GLU A 272 -4.48 1.09 27.55
N GLY A 273 -4.26 2.17 28.30
CA GLY A 273 -3.06 2.97 28.18
C GLY A 273 -2.99 4.09 29.23
N SER A 274 -1.87 4.80 29.21
CA SER A 274 -1.59 5.98 30.02
C SER A 274 -1.03 7.07 29.11
N LEU A 275 -1.86 8.04 28.74
CA LEU A 275 -1.47 9.16 27.88
C LEU A 275 -1.30 10.47 28.68
N PRO A 276 -0.23 11.25 28.44
CA PRO A 276 0.06 12.48 29.17
C PRO A 276 -0.91 13.62 28.83
N ASP A 277 -1.54 14.22 29.85
CA ASP A 277 -2.40 15.40 29.68
C ASP A 277 -1.59 16.69 29.57
N TYR A 278 -1.39 17.15 28.33
CA TYR A 278 -0.73 18.41 27.98
C TYR A 278 -1.64 19.66 28.05
N GLU A 279 -2.96 19.50 28.19
CA GLU A 279 -3.91 20.62 28.15
C GLU A 279 -3.73 21.65 29.30
N PRO A 280 -3.38 21.27 30.55
CA PRO A 280 -3.03 22.22 31.62
C PRO A 280 -1.84 23.11 31.26
N ILE A 281 -0.83 22.55 30.58
CA ILE A 281 0.36 23.29 30.11
C ILE A 281 -0.06 24.28 29.03
N ARG A 282 -0.79 23.81 28.00
CA ARG A 282 -1.30 24.65 26.90
C ARG A 282 -2.10 25.86 27.40
N ARG A 283 -3.00 25.66 28.37
CA ARG A 283 -3.78 26.75 28.98
C ARG A 283 -2.93 27.75 29.74
N ARG A 284 -1.92 27.29 30.50
CA ARG A 284 -1.02 28.18 31.26
C ARG A 284 -0.10 28.99 30.34
N LEU A 285 0.45 28.38 29.29
CA LEU A 285 1.22 29.09 28.26
C LEU A 285 0.35 30.15 27.54
N ALA A 286 -0.90 29.81 27.21
CA ALA A 286 -1.83 30.77 26.60
C ALA A 286 -2.12 31.95 27.53
N ARG A 287 -2.33 31.69 28.82
CA ARG A 287 -2.60 32.74 29.79
C ARG A 287 -1.40 33.64 30.07
N LEU A 288 -0.19 33.10 30.14
CA LEU A 288 1.04 33.90 30.22
C LEU A 288 1.20 34.81 28.99
N LEU A 289 0.90 34.32 27.78
CA LEU A 289 0.97 35.11 26.56
C LEU A 289 -0.11 36.22 26.47
N GLU A 290 -1.27 36.03 27.08
CA GLU A 290 -2.31 37.06 27.19
C GLU A 290 -1.90 38.27 28.06
N LEU A 291 -0.92 38.07 28.96
CA LEU A 291 -0.44 39.09 29.89
C LEU A 291 0.77 39.88 29.36
N GLY A 292 1.35 39.44 28.23
CA GLY A 292 2.58 39.99 27.67
C GLY A 292 3.87 39.28 28.12
N CYS A 293 3.78 38.21 28.92
CA CYS A 293 4.92 37.38 29.34
C CYS A 293 5.40 36.47 28.19
N ALA A 294 5.76 37.07 27.06
CA ALA A 294 6.11 36.36 25.83
C ALA A 294 7.47 35.66 25.94
N ASP A 295 8.46 36.30 26.56
CA ASP A 295 9.82 35.77 26.70
C ASP A 295 9.85 34.56 27.64
N GLU A 296 9.03 34.58 28.69
CA GLU A 296 8.84 33.48 29.63
C GLU A 296 8.13 32.30 28.96
N VAL A 297 7.15 32.56 28.08
CA VAL A 297 6.49 31.51 27.28
C VAL A 297 7.45 30.90 26.24
N VAL A 298 8.35 31.68 25.65
CA VAL A 298 9.43 31.15 24.78
C VAL A 298 10.41 30.30 25.60
N SER A 299 10.80 30.73 26.80
CA SER A 299 11.66 29.95 27.71
C SER A 299 11.01 28.62 28.14
N LEU A 300 9.73 28.64 28.50
CA LEU A 300 8.95 27.45 28.82
C LEU A 300 8.74 26.55 27.59
N GLY A 301 8.55 27.14 26.41
CA GLY A 301 8.40 26.43 25.14
C GLY A 301 9.63 25.63 24.74
N ARG A 302 10.84 26.19 24.91
CA ARG A 302 12.10 25.44 24.69
C ARG A 302 12.25 24.27 25.65
N LEU A 303 11.87 24.42 26.92
CA LEU A 303 11.88 23.29 27.88
C LEU A 303 10.84 22.22 27.51
N LEU A 304 9.66 22.64 27.06
CA LEU A 304 8.60 21.73 26.62
C LEU A 304 8.97 20.96 25.35
N LEU A 305 9.79 21.55 24.46
CA LEU A 305 10.30 20.86 23.28
C LEU A 305 11.27 19.75 23.67
N ALA A 306 12.39 20.08 24.32
CA ALA A 306 13.42 19.11 24.70
C ALA A 306 12.88 17.95 25.55
N GLU A 307 12.03 18.23 26.54
CA GLU A 307 11.44 17.20 27.40
C GLU A 307 10.27 16.45 26.73
N GLY A 308 9.54 17.11 25.83
CA GLY A 308 8.41 16.52 25.11
C GLY A 308 8.86 15.57 24.00
N LEU A 309 9.83 15.98 23.17
CA LEU A 309 10.42 15.12 22.13
C LEU A 309 11.13 13.91 22.75
N ARG A 310 11.77 14.08 23.91
CA ARG A 310 12.30 12.96 24.70
C ARG A 310 11.18 11.98 25.11
N GLN A 311 10.04 12.47 25.61
CA GLN A 311 8.90 11.60 25.93
C GLN A 311 8.31 10.91 24.69
N VAL A 312 8.22 11.60 23.54
CA VAL A 312 7.77 10.98 22.28
C VAL A 312 8.71 9.85 21.86
N GLY A 313 10.03 10.06 21.90
CA GLY A 313 11.03 9.01 21.60
C GLY A 313 11.09 7.85 22.59
N GLU A 314 10.57 8.04 23.81
CA GLU A 314 10.41 7.01 24.84
C GLU A 314 9.01 6.36 24.85
N SER A 315 8.06 6.84 24.04
CA SER A 315 6.66 6.41 24.10
C SER A 315 6.40 5.05 23.42
N HIS A 316 5.33 4.40 23.88
CA HIS A 316 4.81 3.14 23.34
C HIS A 316 3.32 3.32 22.97
N ASP A 317 3.02 4.36 22.22
CA ASP A 317 1.72 4.66 21.60
C ASP A 317 1.86 4.84 20.08
N GLU A 318 0.74 4.96 19.35
CA GLU A 318 0.72 5.03 17.88
C GLU A 318 0.82 6.49 17.39
N GLY A 319 1.40 7.38 18.20
CA GLY A 319 1.57 8.81 17.93
C GLY A 319 0.64 9.73 18.72
N GLU A 320 -0.22 9.20 19.59
CA GLU A 320 -1.10 10.00 20.46
C GLU A 320 -0.33 11.00 21.34
N THR A 321 0.86 10.64 21.85
CA THR A 321 1.67 11.56 22.66
C THR A 321 2.26 12.69 21.82
N SER A 322 2.72 12.42 20.61
CA SER A 322 3.14 13.44 19.63
C SER A 322 1.98 14.40 19.33
N LEU A 323 0.80 13.86 19.03
CA LEU A 323 -0.41 14.61 18.75
C LEU A 323 -0.97 15.36 19.98
N ALA A 324 -0.67 14.93 21.20
CA ALA A 324 -1.03 15.66 22.43
C ALA A 324 -0.07 16.83 22.69
N LEU A 325 1.23 16.61 22.49
CA LEU A 325 2.30 17.58 22.65
C LEU A 325 2.24 18.72 21.60
N SER A 326 2.04 18.39 20.32
CA SER A 326 2.03 19.35 19.19
C SER A 326 1.06 20.52 19.41
N LYS A 327 -0.11 20.24 20.02
CA LYS A 327 -1.15 21.21 20.37
C LYS A 327 -0.66 22.35 21.28
N CYS A 328 0.47 22.19 21.97
CA CYS A 328 1.08 23.25 22.78
C CYS A 328 1.90 24.27 21.97
N PHE A 329 2.43 23.93 20.80
CA PHE A 329 3.36 24.81 20.09
C PHE A 329 2.73 26.01 19.36
N PRO A 330 1.48 25.98 18.86
CA PRO A 330 0.82 27.17 18.29
C PRO A 330 0.65 28.36 19.24
N VAL A 331 0.79 28.17 20.56
CA VAL A 331 0.92 29.28 21.52
C VAL A 331 2.38 29.67 21.74
N VAL A 332 3.33 28.73 21.79
CA VAL A 332 4.77 29.02 21.89
C VAL A 332 5.23 29.89 20.72
N PHE A 333 4.95 29.52 19.47
CA PHE A 333 5.37 30.31 18.31
C PHE A 333 4.61 31.65 18.17
N ARG A 334 3.41 31.77 18.75
CA ARG A 334 2.73 33.06 18.93
C ARG A 334 3.37 33.93 20.02
N ALA A 335 4.07 33.33 20.98
CA ALA A 335 4.93 34.07 21.90
C ALA A 335 6.23 34.50 21.22
N VAL A 336 6.83 33.65 20.37
CA VAL A 336 8.01 34.02 19.57
C VAL A 336 7.72 35.28 18.75
N THR A 337 6.61 35.38 18.03
CA THR A 337 6.24 36.60 17.27
C THR A 337 5.95 37.85 18.12
N ARG A 338 5.92 37.74 19.46
CA ARG A 338 5.68 38.83 20.41
C ARG A 338 6.83 39.06 21.41
N SER A 339 7.84 38.20 21.38
CA SER A 339 9.01 38.21 22.25
C SER A 339 9.95 39.40 21.96
N SER A 340 10.80 39.74 22.93
CA SER A 340 11.85 40.75 22.80
C SER A 340 13.03 40.34 21.90
N LEU A 341 13.05 39.08 21.46
CA LEU A 341 14.02 38.54 20.50
C LEU A 341 14.06 39.38 19.21
N SER A 342 15.26 39.56 18.64
CA SER A 342 15.41 40.21 17.33
C SER A 342 14.83 39.35 16.20
N GLY A 343 14.63 39.93 15.01
CA GLY A 343 14.16 39.16 13.84
C GLY A 343 14.99 37.91 13.55
N PRO A 344 16.34 38.00 13.46
CA PRO A 344 17.21 36.83 13.31
C PRO A 344 17.09 35.83 14.45
N ASP A 345 16.97 36.27 15.70
CA ASP A 345 16.85 35.36 16.86
C ASP A 345 15.51 34.61 16.86
N ARG A 346 14.44 35.21 16.32
CA ARG A 346 13.13 34.55 16.14
C ARG A 346 13.18 33.50 15.03
N LEU A 347 13.78 33.83 13.89
CA LEU A 347 14.01 32.88 12.80
C LEU A 347 14.86 31.70 13.28
N LEU A 348 16.00 31.97 13.92
CA LEU A 348 16.88 30.92 14.46
C LEU A 348 16.21 30.11 15.57
N MET A 349 15.36 30.69 16.41
CA MET A 349 14.60 29.91 17.39
C MET A 349 13.66 28.90 16.73
N ALA A 350 13.00 29.27 15.62
CA ALA A 350 12.15 28.35 14.86
C ALA A 350 12.97 27.29 14.09
N ILE A 351 14.09 27.68 13.49
CA ILE A 351 15.01 26.76 12.80
C ILE A 351 15.62 25.75 13.77
N ASP A 352 16.12 26.22 14.93
CA ASP A 352 16.64 25.37 16.01
C ASP A 352 15.59 24.37 16.50
N ALA A 353 14.33 24.82 16.63
CA ALA A 353 13.24 23.97 17.05
C ALA A 353 12.89 22.88 16.02
N VAL A 354 12.89 23.20 14.72
CA VAL A 354 12.72 22.19 13.66
C VAL A 354 13.92 21.24 13.61
N LEU A 355 15.15 21.72 13.81
CA LEU A 355 16.35 20.88 13.84
C LEU A 355 16.39 19.92 15.04
N GLU A 356 15.75 20.28 16.16
CA GLU A 356 15.57 19.42 17.33
C GLU A 356 14.43 18.40 17.15
N ASP A 357 13.42 18.72 16.34
CA ASP A 357 12.27 17.86 16.05
C ASP A 357 12.56 16.85 14.92
N ASP A 358 12.81 15.61 15.32
CA ASP A 358 12.89 14.43 14.43
C ASP A 358 11.53 13.68 14.30
N TYR A 359 10.45 14.20 14.88
CA TYR A 359 9.15 13.51 15.03
C TYR A 359 7.96 14.21 14.35
N GLY A 360 8.14 15.40 13.75
CA GLY A 360 7.07 16.16 13.07
C GLY A 360 6.02 16.76 14.03
N VAL A 361 6.41 17.00 15.29
CA VAL A 361 5.57 17.62 16.33
C VAL A 361 5.26 19.09 16.02
N LEU A 362 6.13 19.75 15.23
CA LEU A 362 6.13 21.20 15.05
C LEU A 362 5.55 21.73 13.73
N ASP A 363 5.31 20.88 12.72
CA ASP A 363 5.13 21.26 11.31
C ASP A 363 4.20 22.47 11.06
N GLU A 364 2.97 22.47 11.61
CA GLU A 364 2.03 23.59 11.45
C GLU A 364 2.38 24.83 12.32
N ALA A 365 3.11 24.64 13.41
CA ALA A 365 3.29 25.67 14.43
C ALA A 365 4.43 26.65 14.10
N VAL A 366 5.50 26.16 13.48
CA VAL A 366 6.69 26.96 13.12
C VAL A 366 6.44 27.97 12.00
N GLY A 367 5.49 27.69 11.10
CA GLY A 367 5.07 28.61 10.02
C GLY A 367 4.60 29.98 10.53
N LEU A 368 4.12 30.07 11.78
CA LEU A 368 3.79 31.35 12.42
C LEU A 368 4.97 32.33 12.52
N VAL A 369 6.22 31.83 12.44
CA VAL A 369 7.45 32.62 12.44
C VAL A 369 8.15 32.57 11.09
N LEU A 370 8.21 31.40 10.46
CA LEU A 370 8.95 31.17 9.21
C LEU A 370 8.24 31.80 7.99
N ASP A 371 6.93 31.62 7.87
CA ASP A 371 6.09 32.31 6.88
C ASP A 371 5.66 33.72 7.35
N GLY A 372 6.22 34.16 8.48
CA GLY A 372 5.92 35.44 9.12
C GLY A 372 6.52 36.66 8.42
N PRO A 373 6.13 37.87 8.83
CA PRO A 373 6.67 39.11 8.28
C PRO A 373 8.10 39.38 8.78
N SER A 374 9.08 38.71 8.16
CA SER A 374 10.53 38.87 8.39
C SER A 374 11.18 39.57 7.21
N SER A 375 12.19 40.41 7.44
CA SER A 375 12.91 41.12 6.37
C SER A 375 14.03 40.27 5.75
N ALA A 376 14.47 40.67 4.55
CA ALA A 376 15.64 40.06 3.91
C ALA A 376 16.93 40.25 4.72
N GLU A 377 17.03 41.31 5.53
CA GLU A 377 18.15 41.56 6.46
C GLU A 377 18.10 40.59 7.65
N ASP A 378 16.91 40.33 8.21
CA ASP A 378 16.73 39.33 9.28
C ASP A 378 17.15 37.93 8.81
N TRP A 379 16.73 37.55 7.60
CA TRP A 379 17.10 36.29 6.96
C TRP A 379 18.59 36.22 6.60
N SER A 380 19.22 37.33 6.21
CA SER A 380 20.66 37.39 5.95
C SER A 380 21.45 37.08 7.22
N MET A 381 21.13 37.75 8.32
CA MET A 381 21.79 37.52 9.61
C MET A 381 21.53 36.11 10.16
N ALA A 382 20.36 35.50 9.86
CA ALA A 382 20.10 34.10 10.17
C ALA A 382 20.97 33.15 9.33
N ALA A 383 21.13 33.42 8.02
CA ALA A 383 22.01 32.64 7.14
C ALA A 383 23.47 32.70 7.60
N ASP A 384 23.98 33.89 7.92
CA ASP A 384 25.37 34.09 8.34
C ASP A 384 25.69 33.32 9.64
N ARG A 385 24.79 33.36 10.63
CA ARG A 385 24.95 32.60 11.88
C ARG A 385 24.79 31.09 11.71
N LEU A 386 24.04 30.63 10.71
CA LEU A 386 23.98 29.20 10.35
C LEU A 386 25.24 28.76 9.62
N LEU A 387 25.84 29.62 8.80
CA LEU A 387 27.15 29.39 8.18
C LEU A 387 28.26 29.31 9.24
N GLU A 388 28.29 30.22 10.22
CA GLU A 388 29.20 30.14 11.38
C GLU A 388 29.09 28.77 12.09
N ARG A 389 27.86 28.32 12.38
CA ARG A 389 27.59 27.00 12.98
C ARG A 389 28.00 25.82 12.08
N LEU A 390 27.95 25.97 10.76
CA LEU A 390 28.35 24.96 9.78
C LEU A 390 29.89 24.87 9.66
N GLU A 391 30.59 25.98 9.87
CA GLU A 391 32.06 26.04 9.98
C GLU A 391 32.55 25.52 11.34
N ASP A 392 31.90 25.84 12.46
CA ASP A 392 32.23 25.31 13.80
C ASP A 392 32.13 23.76 13.88
N GLN A 393 31.36 23.13 13.00
CA GLN A 393 31.23 21.67 12.86
C GLN A 393 32.36 21.04 12.00
N ASP A 394 33.59 21.57 12.04
CA ASP A 394 34.73 21.15 11.20
C ASP A 394 35.38 19.81 11.60
N GLU A 395 34.57 18.79 11.92
CA GLU A 395 35.05 17.41 11.89
C GLU A 395 35.35 17.00 10.43
N PRO A 396 36.50 16.35 10.14
CA PRO A 396 36.78 15.82 8.81
C PRO A 396 35.69 14.85 8.35
N GLY A 397 35.38 14.87 7.05
CA GLY A 397 34.53 13.85 6.41
C GLY A 397 35.10 12.45 6.66
N GLY A 398 34.43 11.69 7.53
CA GLY A 398 34.85 10.35 7.93
C GLY A 398 34.61 9.31 6.84
N ASP A 399 34.94 8.05 7.12
CA ASP A 399 34.52 6.96 6.24
C ASP A 399 32.99 6.80 6.32
N PRO A 400 32.23 6.73 5.19
CA PRO A 400 30.79 6.41 5.20
C PRO A 400 30.41 5.10 5.90
N SER A 401 31.40 4.25 6.18
CA SER A 401 31.26 3.00 6.95
C SER A 401 31.42 3.19 8.48
N GLU A 402 31.71 4.41 8.97
CA GLU A 402 31.87 4.70 10.39
C GLU A 402 30.54 4.77 11.15
N PRO A 403 30.47 4.21 12.37
CA PRO A 403 29.37 4.48 13.28
C PRO A 403 29.17 5.99 13.49
N GLY A 404 27.94 6.45 13.29
CA GLY A 404 27.57 7.85 13.45
C GLY A 404 27.81 8.76 12.23
N HIS A 405 28.49 8.30 11.17
CA HIS A 405 28.65 9.10 9.94
C HIS A 405 27.28 9.58 9.41
N PHE A 406 26.31 8.66 9.29
CA PHE A 406 24.95 8.99 8.84
C PHE A 406 24.32 10.13 9.64
N HIS A 407 24.36 10.08 10.98
CA HIS A 407 23.78 11.14 11.83
C HIS A 407 24.52 12.48 11.69
N ARG A 408 25.86 12.46 11.58
CA ARG A 408 26.66 13.67 11.34
C ARG A 408 26.31 14.30 9.99
N SER A 409 26.28 13.52 8.91
CA SER A 409 25.91 13.99 7.57
C SER A 409 24.47 14.51 7.53
N TYR A 410 23.51 13.76 8.10
CA TYR A 410 22.09 14.13 8.12
C TYR A 410 21.85 15.46 8.85
N GLY A 411 22.41 15.66 10.04
CA GLY A 411 22.30 16.93 10.77
C GLY A 411 22.95 18.10 10.02
N ARG A 412 24.13 17.87 9.44
CA ARG A 412 24.87 18.86 8.64
C ARG A 412 24.13 19.24 7.35
N ASP A 413 23.49 18.27 6.70
CA ASP A 413 22.68 18.50 5.52
C ASP A 413 21.39 19.28 5.85
N ARG A 414 20.68 18.97 6.96
CA ARG A 414 19.52 19.76 7.43
C ARG A 414 19.89 21.22 7.73
N ILE A 415 21.04 21.47 8.35
CA ILE A 415 21.55 22.83 8.57
C ILE A 415 21.82 23.52 7.21
N THR A 416 22.39 22.80 6.26
CA THR A 416 22.69 23.31 4.91
C THR A 416 21.42 23.65 4.12
N ASP A 417 20.33 22.90 4.30
CA ASP A 417 19.03 23.22 3.70
C ASP A 417 18.40 24.47 4.33
N TRP A 418 18.55 24.68 5.65
CA TRP A 418 18.12 25.92 6.31
C TRP A 418 18.96 27.14 5.93
N ILE A 419 20.28 26.98 5.75
CA ILE A 419 21.14 28.00 5.13
C ILE A 419 20.63 28.34 3.74
N ALA A 420 20.26 27.33 2.94
CA ALA A 420 19.75 27.55 1.60
C ALA A 420 18.45 28.35 1.60
N THR A 421 17.48 27.97 2.44
CA THR A 421 16.24 28.72 2.64
C THR A 421 16.52 30.18 3.05
N ALA A 422 17.40 30.40 4.02
CA ALA A 422 17.72 31.74 4.50
C ALA A 422 18.45 32.61 3.44
N LEU A 423 19.30 32.02 2.60
CA LEU A 423 19.94 32.70 1.48
C LEU A 423 18.98 32.99 0.32
N GLU A 424 18.01 32.11 0.03
CA GLU A 424 16.97 32.41 -0.97
C GLU A 424 16.00 33.52 -0.47
N HIS A 425 15.60 33.51 0.81
CA HIS A 425 14.76 34.56 1.41
C HIS A 425 15.47 35.92 1.59
N SER A 426 16.79 35.94 1.80
CA SER A 426 17.58 37.18 1.88
C SER A 426 18.03 37.74 0.53
N GLY A 427 17.80 37.02 -0.58
CA GLY A 427 18.22 37.45 -1.91
C GLY A 427 19.71 37.23 -2.20
N ARG A 428 20.34 36.25 -1.52
CA ARG A 428 21.74 35.82 -1.67
C ARG A 428 21.91 34.42 -2.33
N PRO A 429 21.08 33.99 -3.32
CA PRO A 429 21.12 32.61 -3.84
C PRO A 429 22.38 32.26 -4.65
N ASP A 430 23.25 33.22 -4.96
CA ASP A 430 24.50 33.01 -5.69
C ASP A 430 25.61 32.39 -4.81
N GLU A 431 25.46 32.43 -3.48
CA GLU A 431 26.39 31.80 -2.53
C GLU A 431 26.19 30.28 -2.44
N LEU A 432 24.96 29.81 -2.71
CA LEU A 432 24.51 28.41 -2.60
C LEU A 432 25.39 27.42 -3.36
N GLU A 433 25.88 27.80 -4.54
CA GLU A 433 26.68 26.92 -5.38
C GLU A 433 27.96 26.48 -4.67
N LYS A 434 28.68 27.41 -4.05
CA LYS A 434 29.93 27.11 -3.33
C LYS A 434 29.66 26.27 -2.08
N ILE A 435 28.55 26.54 -1.38
CA ILE A 435 28.14 25.80 -0.18
C ILE A 435 27.82 24.36 -0.58
N TYR A 436 26.99 24.15 -1.59
CA TYR A 436 26.65 22.81 -2.09
C TYR A 436 27.84 22.07 -2.69
N GLU A 437 28.77 22.75 -3.39
CA GLU A 437 30.01 22.13 -3.91
C GLU A 437 30.98 21.70 -2.79
N ALA A 438 31.03 22.44 -1.68
CA ALA A 438 31.80 22.07 -0.49
C ALA A 438 31.14 20.91 0.28
N GLU A 439 29.84 21.02 0.55
CA GLU A 439 29.10 20.04 1.35
C GLU A 439 28.89 18.71 0.63
N ALA A 440 28.63 18.70 -0.69
CA ALA A 440 28.55 17.46 -1.45
C ALA A 440 29.84 16.60 -1.33
N ARG A 441 31.00 17.24 -1.16
CA ARG A 441 32.29 16.56 -0.93
C ARG A 441 32.53 16.15 0.54
N ARG A 442 31.80 16.73 1.50
CA ARG A 442 31.87 16.42 2.93
C ARG A 442 30.85 15.36 3.35
N THR A 443 29.58 15.50 2.95
CA THR A 443 28.46 14.62 3.33
C THR A 443 28.15 13.53 2.30
N LEU A 444 28.71 13.62 1.09
CA LEU A 444 28.36 12.83 -0.10
C LEU A 444 26.95 13.11 -0.68
N SER A 445 26.28 14.17 -0.21
CA SER A 445 24.93 14.57 -0.65
C SER A 445 24.94 15.34 -1.99
N TYR A 446 25.55 14.75 -3.01
CA TYR A 446 25.65 15.27 -4.38
C TYR A 446 24.28 15.48 -5.05
N GLU A 447 23.22 14.78 -4.63
CA GLU A 447 21.87 14.92 -5.21
C GLU A 447 21.37 16.37 -5.14
N ARG A 448 21.48 17.02 -3.96
CA ARG A 448 21.07 18.42 -3.75
C ARG A 448 21.76 19.39 -4.70
N LEU A 449 23.08 19.19 -4.90
CA LEU A 449 23.90 20.00 -5.81
C LEU A 449 23.46 19.79 -7.28
N VAL A 450 23.26 18.55 -7.71
CA VAL A 450 22.80 18.24 -9.06
C VAL A 450 21.41 18.81 -9.32
N ASP A 451 20.46 18.62 -8.40
CA ASP A 451 19.10 19.14 -8.52
C ASP A 451 19.05 20.68 -8.50
N PHE A 452 19.94 21.34 -7.77
CA PHE A 452 20.14 22.79 -7.81
C PHE A 452 20.57 23.28 -9.21
N HIS A 453 21.50 22.59 -9.87
CA HIS A 453 21.89 22.90 -11.24
C HIS A 453 20.79 22.56 -12.27
N LEU A 454 20.03 21.46 -12.08
CA LEU A 454 18.89 21.09 -12.92
C LEU A 454 17.76 22.12 -12.85
N LYS A 455 17.36 22.55 -11.64
CA LYS A 455 16.39 23.65 -11.43
C LYS A 455 16.81 24.92 -12.16
N ARG A 456 18.11 25.25 -12.15
CA ARG A 456 18.72 26.39 -12.86
C ARG A 456 19.07 26.10 -14.34
N ARG A 457 18.67 24.95 -14.88
CA ARG A 457 18.90 24.45 -16.26
C ARG A 457 20.38 24.36 -16.69
N ARG A 458 21.31 24.32 -15.74
CA ARG A 458 22.76 24.21 -15.97
C ARG A 458 23.18 22.75 -16.17
N LEU A 459 22.77 22.20 -17.31
CA LEU A 459 22.88 20.76 -17.59
C LEU A 459 24.33 20.23 -17.66
N ASP A 460 25.34 21.07 -17.94
CA ASP A 460 26.75 20.64 -17.91
C ASP A 460 27.33 20.60 -16.50
N ASP A 461 26.91 21.49 -15.61
CA ASP A 461 27.26 21.43 -14.19
C ASP A 461 26.58 20.22 -13.51
N ALA A 462 25.30 19.98 -13.82
CA ALA A 462 24.59 18.78 -13.39
C ALA A 462 25.25 17.49 -13.91
N GLU A 463 25.67 17.46 -15.19
CA GLU A 463 26.40 16.31 -15.75
C GLU A 463 27.78 16.13 -15.09
N ARG A 464 28.51 17.21 -14.75
CA ARG A 464 29.77 17.15 -13.97
C ARG A 464 29.55 16.56 -12.59
N TRP A 465 28.64 17.16 -11.81
CA TRP A 465 28.48 16.83 -10.39
C TRP A 465 27.87 15.45 -10.16
N ALA A 466 26.96 15.00 -11.02
CA ALA A 466 26.45 13.63 -10.93
C ALA A 466 27.53 12.58 -11.24
N ARG A 467 28.43 12.85 -12.21
CA ARG A 467 29.57 11.96 -12.49
C ARG A 467 30.56 11.90 -11.34
N GLU A 468 30.89 13.04 -10.72
CA GLU A 468 31.77 13.06 -9.54
C GLU A 468 31.10 12.28 -8.39
N GLY A 469 29.84 12.58 -8.07
CA GLY A 469 29.09 11.91 -7.00
C GLY A 469 28.95 10.40 -7.19
N ILE A 470 28.65 9.91 -8.41
CA ILE A 470 28.63 8.47 -8.71
C ILE A 470 29.99 7.85 -8.41
N SER A 471 31.10 8.48 -8.82
CA SER A 471 32.43 7.90 -8.62
C SER A 471 32.86 7.82 -7.14
N GLN A 472 32.35 8.72 -6.28
CA GLN A 472 32.56 8.66 -4.83
C GLN A 472 31.62 7.68 -4.11
N THR A 473 30.35 7.61 -4.54
CA THR A 473 29.29 6.89 -3.80
C THR A 473 29.11 5.42 -4.19
N ILE A 474 29.36 5.04 -5.45
CA ILE A 474 28.90 3.76 -6.02
C ILE A 474 29.31 2.49 -5.26
N ASP A 475 30.47 2.47 -4.61
CA ASP A 475 30.94 1.29 -3.87
C ASP A 475 30.50 1.21 -2.39
N ARG A 476 29.93 2.31 -1.84
CA ARG A 476 29.57 2.42 -0.41
C ARG A 476 28.10 2.78 -0.19
N LEU A 477 27.59 3.70 -1.00
CA LEU A 477 26.24 4.26 -0.97
C LEU A 477 25.58 4.12 -2.36
N PRO A 478 25.39 2.88 -2.88
CA PRO A 478 24.94 2.65 -4.26
C PRO A 478 23.55 3.25 -4.57
N GLY A 479 22.68 3.46 -3.58
CA GLY A 479 21.41 4.15 -3.76
C GLY A 479 21.57 5.58 -4.27
N ILE A 480 22.47 6.36 -3.65
CA ILE A 480 22.81 7.73 -4.09
C ILE A 480 23.39 7.70 -5.51
N ALA A 481 24.23 6.71 -5.82
CA ALA A 481 24.77 6.57 -7.17
C ALA A 481 23.66 6.30 -8.21
N THR A 482 22.70 5.43 -7.91
CA THR A 482 21.53 5.17 -8.78
C THR A 482 20.72 6.46 -8.99
N HIS A 483 20.38 7.15 -7.91
CA HIS A 483 19.66 8.43 -7.95
C HIS A 483 20.37 9.47 -8.84
N LEU A 484 21.69 9.59 -8.74
CA LEU A 484 22.49 10.47 -9.59
C LEU A 484 22.52 10.01 -11.06
N ALA A 485 22.46 8.70 -11.32
CA ALA A 485 22.31 8.17 -12.66
C ALA A 485 20.94 8.51 -13.26
N ASP A 486 19.87 8.51 -12.48
CA ASP A 486 18.54 8.95 -12.93
C ASP A 486 18.52 10.45 -13.29
N ARG A 487 19.20 11.32 -12.53
CA ARG A 487 19.41 12.73 -12.95
C ARG A 487 20.23 12.83 -14.24
N LEU A 488 21.22 11.97 -14.47
CA LEU A 488 21.95 11.92 -15.75
C LEU A 488 21.07 11.42 -16.91
N LEU A 489 20.10 10.55 -16.65
CA LEU A 489 19.07 10.12 -17.60
C LEU A 489 18.13 11.29 -17.95
N GLU A 490 17.74 12.14 -16.99
CA GLU A 490 17.02 13.39 -17.26
C GLU A 490 17.84 14.36 -18.12
N VAL A 491 19.12 14.57 -17.80
CA VAL A 491 20.05 15.38 -18.61
C VAL A 491 20.12 14.83 -20.04
N ALA A 492 20.20 13.51 -20.22
CA ALA A 492 20.19 12.87 -21.54
C ALA A 492 18.86 13.07 -22.29
N ARG A 493 17.72 12.94 -21.62
CA ARG A 493 16.37 13.21 -22.16
C ARG A 493 16.24 14.68 -22.61
N ALA A 494 16.63 15.63 -21.77
CA ALA A 494 16.61 17.07 -22.06
C ALA A 494 17.52 17.44 -23.24
N ARG A 495 18.71 16.82 -23.32
CA ARG A 495 19.67 16.98 -24.44
C ARG A 495 19.28 16.19 -25.69
N LYS A 496 18.20 15.38 -25.66
CA LYS A 496 17.76 14.48 -26.73
C LYS A 496 18.85 13.47 -27.16
N LYS A 497 19.75 13.10 -26.23
CA LYS A 497 20.76 12.03 -26.37
C LYS A 497 20.07 10.66 -26.25
N TRP A 498 19.23 10.30 -27.23
CA TRP A 498 18.38 9.08 -27.17
C TRP A 498 19.18 7.77 -27.13
N ASP A 499 20.38 7.79 -27.69
CA ASP A 499 21.40 6.77 -27.58
C ASP A 499 21.78 6.52 -26.10
N VAL A 500 22.11 7.56 -25.35
CA VAL A 500 22.42 7.47 -23.91
C VAL A 500 21.18 7.08 -23.09
N VAL A 501 20.00 7.57 -23.46
CA VAL A 501 18.71 7.13 -22.85
C VAL A 501 18.49 5.63 -23.01
N ALA A 502 18.84 5.06 -24.17
CA ALA A 502 18.79 3.62 -24.40
C ALA A 502 19.89 2.86 -23.63
N SER A 503 21.08 3.44 -23.45
CA SER A 503 22.14 2.85 -22.62
C SER A 503 21.70 2.68 -21.15
N HIS A 504 21.02 3.68 -20.58
CA HIS A 504 20.43 3.58 -19.23
C HIS A 504 19.41 2.45 -19.14
N ALA A 505 18.47 2.37 -20.08
CA ALA A 505 17.48 1.30 -20.13
C ALA A 505 18.15 -0.09 -20.30
N ALA A 506 19.25 -0.17 -21.03
CA ALA A 506 20.01 -1.41 -21.19
C ALA A 506 20.66 -1.85 -19.88
N VAL A 507 21.30 -0.94 -19.13
CA VAL A 507 21.90 -1.22 -17.82
C VAL A 507 20.83 -1.70 -16.82
N SER A 508 19.69 -1.00 -16.74
CA SER A 508 18.59 -1.38 -15.85
C SER A 508 18.03 -2.78 -16.20
N PHE A 509 17.81 -3.05 -17.49
CA PHE A 509 17.38 -4.37 -17.97
C PHE A 509 18.42 -5.47 -17.71
N PHE A 510 19.71 -5.18 -17.80
CA PHE A 510 20.79 -6.14 -17.52
C PHE A 510 21.02 -6.39 -16.02
N GLU A 511 20.71 -5.43 -15.15
CA GLU A 511 20.70 -5.63 -13.69
C GLU A 511 19.48 -6.43 -13.23
N ARG A 512 18.29 -6.11 -13.76
CA ARG A 512 17.01 -6.71 -13.36
C ARG A 512 16.18 -7.14 -14.58
N PRO A 513 16.53 -8.26 -15.22
CA PRO A 513 15.85 -8.73 -16.43
C PRO A 513 14.38 -9.03 -16.15
N ARG A 514 13.48 -8.35 -16.86
CA ARG A 514 12.02 -8.48 -16.74
C ARG A 514 11.34 -8.10 -18.07
N PRO A 515 10.13 -8.62 -18.39
CA PRO A 515 9.49 -8.33 -19.68
C PRO A 515 9.26 -6.83 -19.94
N SER A 516 8.78 -6.08 -18.94
CA SER A 516 8.60 -4.62 -19.05
C SER A 516 9.92 -3.89 -19.32
N GLY A 517 11.02 -4.27 -18.65
CA GLY A 517 12.35 -3.72 -18.87
C GLY A 517 12.91 -4.01 -20.27
N PHE A 518 12.56 -5.15 -20.87
CA PHE A 518 12.84 -5.43 -22.27
C PHE A 518 12.08 -4.47 -23.19
N ASP A 519 10.78 -4.27 -22.98
CA ASP A 519 9.98 -3.36 -23.80
C ASP A 519 10.36 -1.88 -23.59
N GLU A 520 10.75 -1.47 -22.38
CA GLU A 520 11.36 -0.18 -22.07
C GLU A 520 12.66 0.04 -22.87
N LEU A 521 13.58 -0.94 -22.86
CA LEU A 521 14.81 -0.94 -23.65
C LEU A 521 14.52 -0.84 -25.15
N ILE A 522 13.58 -1.63 -25.68
CA ILE A 522 13.16 -1.58 -27.08
C ILE A 522 12.55 -0.22 -27.43
N LYS A 523 11.68 0.34 -26.58
CA LYS A 523 11.05 1.66 -26.72
C LYS A 523 12.09 2.79 -26.75
N ALA A 524 13.16 2.68 -25.96
CA ALA A 524 14.30 3.59 -25.98
C ALA A 524 15.18 3.39 -27.23
N ALA A 525 15.55 2.15 -27.55
CA ALA A 525 16.37 1.82 -28.72
C ALA A 525 15.71 2.21 -30.05
N ARG A 526 14.38 2.19 -30.12
CA ARG A 526 13.60 2.73 -31.26
C ARG A 526 13.80 4.24 -31.42
N LYS A 527 13.77 5.02 -30.32
CA LYS A 527 14.10 6.46 -30.34
C LYS A 527 15.56 6.71 -30.72
N ALA A 528 16.48 5.83 -30.30
CA ALA A 528 17.88 5.84 -30.69
C ALA A 528 18.15 5.36 -32.13
N LYS A 529 17.14 4.84 -32.86
CA LYS A 529 17.25 4.18 -34.18
C LYS A 529 18.14 2.92 -34.19
N ALA A 530 18.32 2.29 -33.03
CA ALA A 530 19.19 1.13 -32.81
C ALA A 530 18.44 -0.20 -32.57
N GLU A 531 17.09 -0.17 -32.59
CA GLU A 531 16.21 -1.28 -32.17
C GLU A 531 16.61 -2.68 -32.67
N PRO A 532 16.93 -2.94 -33.96
CA PRO A 532 17.18 -4.32 -34.43
C PRO A 532 18.38 -4.98 -33.73
N ALA A 533 19.51 -4.28 -33.68
CA ALA A 533 20.73 -4.79 -33.07
C ALA A 533 20.62 -4.84 -31.53
N VAL A 534 19.95 -3.86 -30.90
CA VAL A 534 19.68 -3.93 -29.44
C VAL A 534 18.80 -5.12 -29.10
N ARG A 535 17.74 -5.37 -29.89
CA ARG A 535 16.81 -6.50 -29.70
C ARG A 535 17.54 -7.85 -29.80
N GLU A 536 18.38 -8.01 -30.81
CA GLU A 536 19.18 -9.22 -31.01
C GLU A 536 20.08 -9.52 -29.80
N HIS A 537 20.85 -8.52 -29.34
CA HIS A 537 21.75 -8.67 -28.20
C HIS A 537 21.00 -8.83 -26.87
N ALA A 538 19.85 -8.18 -26.69
CA ALA A 538 19.01 -8.33 -25.49
C ALA A 538 18.40 -9.75 -25.41
N LEU A 539 17.89 -10.29 -26.53
CA LEU A 539 17.42 -11.68 -26.59
C LEU A 539 18.56 -12.67 -26.37
N ARG A 540 19.73 -12.45 -27.00
CA ARG A 540 20.93 -13.27 -26.79
C ARG A 540 21.39 -13.27 -25.33
N PHE A 541 21.33 -12.12 -24.66
CA PHE A 541 21.57 -12.01 -23.22
C PHE A 541 20.56 -12.86 -22.43
N LEU A 542 19.25 -12.78 -22.71
CA LEU A 542 18.28 -13.65 -22.03
C LEU A 542 18.51 -15.15 -22.32
N GLU A 543 18.96 -15.54 -23.50
CA GLU A 543 19.21 -16.95 -23.87
C GLU A 543 20.50 -17.55 -23.30
N THR A 544 21.45 -16.71 -22.83
CA THR A 544 22.82 -17.13 -22.49
C THR A 544 23.43 -16.50 -21.22
N GLY A 545 22.86 -15.41 -20.72
CA GLY A 545 23.43 -14.55 -19.67
C GLY A 545 24.64 -13.70 -20.09
N VAL A 546 25.06 -13.77 -21.36
CA VAL A 546 26.27 -13.06 -21.81
C VAL A 546 25.93 -11.61 -22.13
N LEU A 547 26.39 -10.68 -21.29
CA LEU A 547 26.28 -9.24 -21.53
C LEU A 547 27.02 -8.81 -22.83
N PRO A 548 26.42 -7.90 -23.63
CA PRO A 548 27.08 -7.30 -24.79
C PRO A 548 28.13 -6.24 -24.42
N VAL A 549 28.09 -5.75 -23.18
CA VAL A 549 29.10 -4.86 -22.58
C VAL A 549 29.64 -5.55 -21.35
N ARG A 550 30.91 -5.96 -21.37
CA ARG A 550 31.57 -6.56 -20.22
C ARG A 550 32.42 -5.50 -19.52
N PRO A 551 32.19 -5.21 -18.23
CA PRO A 551 33.06 -4.33 -17.48
C PRO A 551 34.48 -4.91 -17.38
N PRO A 552 35.50 -4.07 -17.12
CA PRO A 552 36.86 -4.56 -16.88
C PRO A 552 36.86 -5.53 -15.68
N ALA A 553 37.74 -6.54 -15.73
CA ALA A 553 37.82 -7.53 -14.66
C ALA A 553 38.14 -6.84 -13.32
N PRO A 554 37.38 -7.14 -12.23
CA PRO A 554 37.61 -6.49 -10.95
C PRO A 554 39.03 -6.79 -10.44
N PRO A 555 39.69 -5.82 -9.78
CA PRO A 555 41.02 -6.05 -9.24
C PRO A 555 40.99 -7.25 -8.29
N PRO A 556 42.05 -8.09 -8.25
CA PRO A 556 42.09 -9.25 -7.38
C PRO A 556 41.90 -8.80 -5.93
N ARG A 557 40.81 -9.28 -5.29
CA ARG A 557 40.45 -8.86 -3.93
C ARG A 557 41.69 -8.98 -3.03
N PRO A 558 42.10 -7.92 -2.31
CA PRO A 558 43.28 -7.97 -1.46
C PRO A 558 43.13 -9.15 -0.50
N SER A 559 44.13 -10.02 -0.47
CA SER A 559 44.08 -11.29 0.25
C SER A 559 43.98 -11.02 1.75
N ARG A 560 42.73 -11.01 2.24
CA ARG A 560 42.37 -10.71 3.63
C ARG A 560 43.32 -11.51 4.54
N PRO A 561 44.19 -10.85 5.32
CA PRO A 561 45.30 -11.53 5.97
C PRO A 561 44.73 -12.58 6.92
N ARG A 562 44.93 -13.86 6.58
CA ARG A 562 44.46 -14.99 7.39
C ARG A 562 44.96 -14.76 8.82
N SER A 563 44.02 -14.64 9.76
CA SER A 563 44.32 -14.47 11.17
C SER A 563 45.29 -15.58 11.60
N LYS A 564 46.48 -15.18 12.07
CA LYS A 564 47.60 -16.11 12.26
C LYS A 564 47.32 -17.05 13.44
N SER A 565 46.63 -18.15 13.18
CA SER A 565 46.54 -19.29 14.09
C SER A 565 47.95 -19.76 14.43
N ARG A 566 48.29 -19.68 15.72
CA ARG A 566 49.66 -19.76 16.25
C ARG A 566 50.23 -21.18 16.13
N ALA A 567 50.91 -21.46 15.03
CA ALA A 567 51.62 -22.72 14.75
C ALA A 567 53.10 -22.49 14.40
N ARG A 568 53.91 -23.55 14.44
CA ARG A 568 55.38 -23.52 14.51
C ARG A 568 56.04 -23.79 13.14
N SER A 569 57.32 -23.43 13.01
CA SER A 569 58.34 -23.81 12.00
C SER A 569 58.06 -25.07 11.15
N THR A 570 58.48 -25.17 9.88
CA THR A 570 59.76 -24.73 9.26
C THR A 570 59.56 -24.12 7.85
N GLY A 571 60.64 -23.60 7.24
CA GLY A 571 60.57 -22.88 5.95
C GLY A 571 61.23 -23.59 4.76
N SER A 572 61.01 -23.04 3.56
CA SER A 572 61.82 -23.23 2.36
C SER A 572 61.60 -22.05 1.39
N SER A 573 62.53 -21.82 0.47
CA SER A 573 62.52 -20.69 -0.48
C SER A 573 61.94 -21.08 -1.85
N SER A 574 61.31 -20.15 -2.57
CA SER A 574 61.44 -20.04 -4.05
C SER A 574 60.73 -18.81 -4.64
N ALA A 575 61.24 -18.38 -5.79
CA ALA A 575 60.62 -17.59 -6.87
C ALA A 575 59.47 -16.61 -6.55
N GLY A 576 59.76 -15.31 -6.69
CA GLY A 576 58.71 -14.31 -6.96
C GLY A 576 58.21 -14.44 -8.41
N PRO A 577 56.90 -14.33 -8.69
CA PRO A 577 56.37 -14.37 -10.05
C PRO A 577 56.72 -13.09 -10.83
N ALA A 578 56.86 -13.23 -12.15
CA ALA A 578 56.97 -12.09 -13.07
C ALA A 578 55.69 -11.22 -13.03
N PRO A 579 55.76 -9.92 -13.34
CA PRO A 579 54.60 -9.04 -13.30
C PRO A 579 53.50 -9.53 -14.26
N THR A 580 52.30 -9.72 -13.71
CA THR A 580 51.08 -9.99 -14.48
C THR A 580 50.82 -8.81 -15.43
N PRO A 581 50.42 -9.04 -16.69
CA PRO A 581 50.10 -7.94 -17.61
C PRO A 581 48.98 -7.06 -17.04
N GLU A 582 49.11 -5.75 -17.24
CA GLU A 582 48.20 -4.75 -16.69
C GLU A 582 46.78 -4.94 -17.25
N ALA A 583 45.79 -5.04 -16.36
CA ALA A 583 44.40 -5.31 -16.75
C ALA A 583 43.82 -4.14 -17.58
N PRO A 584 42.98 -4.42 -18.60
CA PRO A 584 42.39 -3.37 -19.43
C PRO A 584 41.49 -2.46 -18.57
N LYS A 585 41.71 -1.15 -18.66
CA LYS A 585 41.01 -0.11 -17.86
C LYS A 585 39.66 0.31 -18.44
N ALA A 586 39.25 -0.26 -19.57
CA ALA A 586 38.04 0.07 -20.30
C ALA A 586 37.13 -1.17 -20.43
N PRO A 587 35.80 -1.02 -20.52
CA PRO A 587 34.89 -2.13 -20.78
C PRO A 587 35.12 -2.72 -22.18
N VAL A 588 34.89 -4.03 -22.30
CA VAL A 588 34.92 -4.74 -23.59
C VAL A 588 33.49 -4.78 -24.14
N VAL A 589 33.27 -4.02 -25.20
CA VAL A 589 31.98 -3.94 -25.93
C VAL A 589 32.00 -4.92 -27.10
N ASP A 590 30.91 -5.65 -27.31
CA ASP A 590 30.72 -6.51 -28.49
C ASP A 590 30.67 -5.62 -29.76
N PRO A 591 31.44 -5.92 -30.82
CA PRO A 591 31.40 -5.15 -32.07
C PRO A 591 30.02 -5.01 -32.73
N GLY A 592 29.05 -5.86 -32.39
CA GLY A 592 27.65 -5.73 -32.84
C GLY A 592 26.78 -4.78 -32.01
N TRP A 593 27.23 -4.33 -30.84
CA TRP A 593 26.42 -3.55 -29.91
C TRP A 593 26.38 -2.05 -30.28
N PRO A 594 25.19 -1.46 -30.54
CA PRO A 594 25.08 -0.14 -31.16
C PRO A 594 24.99 1.03 -30.17
N LEU A 595 24.88 0.77 -28.85
CA LEU A 595 24.65 1.82 -27.85
C LEU A 595 25.97 2.25 -27.18
N PRO A 596 26.17 3.56 -26.92
CA PRO A 596 27.34 4.02 -26.20
C PRO A 596 27.36 3.44 -24.78
N THR A 597 28.56 3.24 -24.23
CA THR A 597 28.71 2.91 -22.80
C THR A 597 29.36 4.10 -22.10
N PRO A 598 28.58 5.04 -21.52
CA PRO A 598 29.11 6.05 -20.62
C PRO A 598 29.94 5.42 -19.50
N ASP A 599 31.06 6.06 -19.20
CA ASP A 599 32.00 5.73 -18.12
C ASP A 599 31.30 5.55 -16.76
N TYR A 600 30.36 6.44 -16.41
CA TYR A 600 29.59 6.36 -15.17
C TYR A 600 28.60 5.18 -15.11
N LEU A 601 28.28 4.51 -16.23
CA LEU A 601 27.39 3.34 -16.28
C LEU A 601 28.13 2.00 -16.13
N VAL A 602 29.44 1.96 -16.38
CA VAL A 602 30.26 0.73 -16.25
C VAL A 602 30.24 0.14 -14.82
N PRO A 603 30.25 0.93 -13.74
CA PRO A 603 30.13 0.40 -12.38
C PRO A 603 28.83 -0.37 -12.10
N PHE A 604 27.69 0.06 -12.65
CA PHE A 604 26.39 -0.61 -12.44
C PHE A 604 26.35 -1.98 -13.13
N LEU A 605 26.84 -2.07 -14.38
CA LEU A 605 27.10 -3.36 -15.06
C LEU A 605 28.06 -4.26 -14.25
N SER A 606 29.01 -3.65 -13.55
CA SER A 606 29.92 -4.37 -12.64
C SER A 606 29.22 -4.88 -11.39
N GLN A 607 28.16 -4.22 -10.90
CA GLN A 607 27.37 -4.66 -9.75
C GLN A 607 26.44 -5.82 -10.09
N ALA A 608 25.81 -5.83 -11.28
CA ALA A 608 25.02 -6.96 -11.75
C ALA A 608 25.83 -8.28 -11.71
N LEU A 609 27.09 -8.23 -12.15
CA LEU A 609 28.02 -9.37 -12.11
C LEU A 609 28.62 -9.69 -10.73
N ARG A 610 28.32 -8.93 -9.66
CA ARG A 610 28.81 -9.24 -8.29
C ARG A 610 28.11 -10.46 -7.67
N PHE A 611 26.90 -10.78 -8.11
CA PHE A 611 26.04 -11.79 -7.47
C PHE A 611 25.91 -13.10 -8.26
N ASP A 612 25.91 -13.06 -9.60
CA ASP A 612 26.02 -14.26 -10.44
C ASP A 612 27.21 -14.10 -11.41
N PRO A 613 28.39 -14.66 -11.09
CA PRO A 613 29.62 -14.44 -11.85
C PRO A 613 29.73 -15.32 -13.11
N GLU A 614 28.78 -16.24 -13.32
CA GLU A 614 28.69 -17.11 -14.49
C GLU A 614 27.51 -16.65 -15.36
N PRO A 615 27.66 -16.47 -16.68
CA PRO A 615 26.55 -16.12 -17.56
C PRO A 615 25.55 -17.28 -17.61
N ARG A 616 24.28 -17.02 -17.25
CA ARG A 616 23.17 -17.98 -17.20
C ARG A 616 21.93 -17.44 -17.92
N PRO A 617 21.10 -18.30 -18.53
CA PRO A 617 19.89 -17.86 -19.21
C PRO A 617 18.79 -17.39 -18.25
N HIS A 618 18.05 -16.39 -18.67
CA HIS A 618 16.86 -15.85 -18.01
C HIS A 618 15.60 -16.45 -18.65
N LEU A 619 15.46 -17.78 -18.50
CA LEU A 619 14.39 -18.56 -19.13
C LEU A 619 12.99 -18.18 -18.63
N ASP A 620 12.89 -17.67 -17.40
CA ASP A 620 11.68 -17.13 -16.81
C ASP A 620 11.19 -15.88 -17.55
N VAL A 621 12.08 -14.95 -17.87
CA VAL A 621 11.75 -13.74 -18.64
C VAL A 621 11.33 -14.13 -20.06
N LEU A 622 12.08 -15.02 -20.71
CA LEU A 622 11.73 -15.56 -22.04
C LEU A 622 10.38 -16.28 -22.05
N LEU A 623 10.06 -17.04 -20.99
CA LEU A 623 8.79 -17.73 -20.83
C LEU A 623 7.63 -16.75 -20.62
N GLN A 624 7.80 -15.74 -19.77
CA GLN A 624 6.80 -14.69 -19.55
C GLN A 624 6.54 -13.88 -20.84
N MET A 625 7.60 -13.52 -21.57
CA MET A 625 7.48 -12.86 -22.88
C MET A 625 6.73 -13.72 -23.91
N ALA A 626 6.97 -15.03 -23.94
CA ALA A 626 6.26 -15.96 -24.82
C ALA A 626 4.77 -16.11 -24.46
N ILE A 627 4.43 -16.13 -23.16
CA ILE A 627 3.03 -16.11 -22.69
C ILE A 627 2.34 -14.81 -23.11
N ALA A 628 2.98 -13.65 -22.91
CA ALA A 628 2.43 -12.36 -23.29
C ALA A 628 2.23 -12.22 -24.82
N ALA A 629 3.17 -12.74 -25.61
CA ALA A 629 3.10 -12.81 -27.07
C ALA A 629 2.08 -13.84 -27.59
N LYS A 630 1.56 -14.72 -26.72
CA LYS A 630 0.66 -15.84 -27.05
C LYS A 630 1.26 -16.81 -28.07
N ASP A 631 2.57 -17.07 -27.95
CA ASP A 631 3.32 -18.05 -28.75
C ASP A 631 3.45 -19.37 -27.97
N PRO A 632 2.57 -20.37 -28.19
CA PRO A 632 2.60 -21.61 -27.43
C PRO A 632 3.85 -22.47 -27.71
N GLU A 633 4.45 -22.35 -28.89
CA GLU A 633 5.69 -23.07 -29.25
C GLU A 633 6.88 -22.51 -28.46
N ALA A 634 6.97 -21.17 -28.33
CA ALA A 634 7.96 -20.55 -27.47
C ALA A 634 7.71 -20.83 -25.98
N VAL A 635 6.45 -20.84 -25.54
CA VAL A 635 6.09 -21.21 -24.17
C VAL A 635 6.55 -22.62 -23.82
N LEU A 636 6.25 -23.62 -24.67
CA LEU A 636 6.72 -25.00 -24.46
C LEU A 636 8.25 -25.09 -24.53
N ARG A 637 8.90 -24.48 -25.54
CA ARG A 637 10.36 -24.48 -25.72
C ARG A 637 11.10 -23.98 -24.48
N TRP A 638 10.67 -22.85 -23.90
CA TRP A 638 11.33 -22.27 -22.74
C TRP A 638 11.00 -23.03 -21.45
N TYR A 639 9.78 -23.54 -21.30
CA TYR A 639 9.39 -24.37 -20.15
C TYR A 639 10.14 -25.72 -20.12
N ASP A 640 10.23 -26.42 -21.24
CA ASP A 640 10.93 -27.71 -21.32
C ASP A 640 12.45 -27.52 -21.18
N ARG A 641 13.04 -26.43 -21.69
CA ARG A 641 14.43 -26.07 -21.38
C ARG A 641 14.63 -25.81 -19.89
N MET A 642 13.68 -25.12 -19.23
CA MET A 642 13.74 -24.85 -17.79
C MET A 642 13.62 -26.13 -16.94
N LYS A 643 12.83 -27.13 -17.37
CA LYS A 643 12.79 -28.46 -16.72
C LYS A 643 14.05 -29.30 -16.97
N ALA A 644 14.80 -29.02 -18.04
CA ALA A 644 16.03 -29.72 -18.40
C ALA A 644 17.31 -29.16 -17.74
N GLU A 645 17.29 -27.91 -17.28
CA GLU A 645 18.45 -27.30 -16.61
C GLU A 645 18.59 -27.81 -15.15
N PRO A 646 19.79 -28.25 -14.70
CA PRO A 646 19.96 -28.82 -13.37
C PRO A 646 19.61 -27.85 -12.23
N SER A 647 18.85 -28.32 -11.24
CA SER A 647 18.46 -27.51 -10.08
C SER A 647 19.67 -26.93 -9.34
N ARG A 648 19.64 -25.62 -9.10
CA ARG A 648 20.80 -24.81 -8.66
C ARG A 648 21.30 -25.14 -7.23
N SER A 649 20.56 -25.94 -6.47
CA SER A 649 20.91 -26.38 -5.11
C SER A 649 20.05 -27.59 -4.70
N PRO A 650 20.55 -28.51 -3.84
CA PRO A 650 19.72 -29.53 -3.18
C PRO A 650 18.53 -28.97 -2.38
N TYR A 651 18.56 -27.67 -2.07
CA TYR A 651 17.51 -26.94 -1.36
C TYR A 651 16.76 -25.93 -2.24
N SER A 652 17.06 -25.87 -3.54
CA SER A 652 16.29 -25.03 -4.47
C SER A 652 14.91 -25.64 -4.67
N TYR A 653 13.87 -24.81 -4.55
CA TYR A 653 12.53 -25.16 -5.01
C TYR A 653 12.57 -25.44 -6.52
N ASP A 654 11.62 -26.24 -7.02
CA ASP A 654 11.47 -26.49 -8.45
C ASP A 654 10.99 -25.21 -9.15
N HIS A 655 11.94 -24.55 -9.82
CA HIS A 655 11.73 -23.25 -10.47
C HIS A 655 10.76 -23.36 -11.65
N ALA A 656 10.78 -24.48 -12.40
CA ALA A 656 9.83 -24.70 -13.48
C ALA A 656 8.41 -24.95 -12.95
N ARG A 657 8.27 -25.64 -11.82
CA ARG A 657 6.97 -25.88 -11.19
C ARG A 657 6.23 -24.60 -10.79
N ALA A 658 6.93 -23.52 -10.45
CA ALA A 658 6.31 -22.21 -10.17
C ALA A 658 5.56 -21.64 -11.39
N TYR A 659 6.00 -21.97 -12.62
CA TYR A 659 5.38 -21.50 -13.86
C TYR A 659 4.36 -22.48 -14.46
N ALA A 660 4.28 -23.72 -13.96
CA ALA A 660 3.48 -24.80 -14.54
C ALA A 660 2.01 -24.42 -14.82
N ASP A 661 1.34 -23.75 -13.86
CA ASP A 661 -0.05 -23.32 -14.03
C ASP A 661 -0.27 -22.28 -15.13
N ARG A 662 0.66 -21.31 -15.23
CA ARG A 662 0.64 -20.23 -16.23
C ARG A 662 0.91 -20.81 -17.62
N VAL A 663 1.88 -21.73 -17.73
CA VAL A 663 2.23 -22.46 -18.97
C VAL A 663 1.07 -23.33 -19.45
N ALA A 664 0.54 -24.20 -18.61
CA ALA A 664 -0.56 -25.09 -18.97
C ALA A 664 -1.83 -24.33 -19.37
N GLY A 665 -2.08 -23.14 -18.79
CA GLY A 665 -3.14 -22.24 -19.22
C GLY A 665 -2.86 -21.61 -20.58
N ALA A 666 -1.66 -21.09 -20.81
CA ALA A 666 -1.27 -20.45 -22.07
C ALA A 666 -1.26 -21.40 -23.28
N VAL A 667 -1.04 -22.69 -23.07
CA VAL A 667 -1.03 -23.70 -24.16
C VAL A 667 -2.31 -24.54 -24.23
N ALA A 668 -3.30 -24.30 -23.37
CA ALA A 668 -4.52 -25.09 -23.27
C ALA A 668 -5.26 -25.30 -24.60
N ASP A 669 -5.46 -24.22 -25.37
CA ASP A 669 -6.27 -24.25 -26.59
C ASP A 669 -5.52 -24.81 -27.82
N SER A 670 -4.19 -24.78 -27.81
CA SER A 670 -3.34 -25.21 -28.94
C SER A 670 -2.72 -26.58 -28.73
N HIS A 671 -2.33 -26.89 -27.49
CA HIS A 671 -1.65 -28.11 -27.08
C HIS A 671 -2.32 -28.72 -25.84
N PRO A 672 -3.63 -29.06 -25.89
CA PRO A 672 -4.36 -29.54 -24.73
C PRO A 672 -3.76 -30.80 -24.11
N ASP A 673 -3.14 -31.69 -24.90
CA ASP A 673 -2.39 -32.85 -24.38
C ASP A 673 -1.17 -32.45 -23.51
N ARG A 674 -0.46 -31.36 -23.86
CA ARG A 674 0.64 -30.84 -23.04
C ARG A 674 0.12 -30.14 -21.79
N ALA A 675 -0.99 -29.38 -21.90
CA ALA A 675 -1.66 -28.78 -20.75
C ALA A 675 -2.17 -29.85 -19.76
N ILE A 676 -2.76 -30.95 -20.26
CA ILE A 676 -3.16 -32.11 -19.46
C ILE A 676 -1.94 -32.72 -18.76
N ALA A 677 -0.84 -32.97 -19.48
CA ALA A 677 0.38 -33.52 -18.87
C ALA A 677 0.92 -32.64 -17.74
N ILE A 678 1.02 -31.32 -17.95
CA ILE A 678 1.54 -30.37 -16.95
C ILE A 678 0.61 -30.26 -15.72
N TYR A 679 -0.72 -30.23 -15.92
CA TYR A 679 -1.66 -30.24 -14.80
C TYR A 679 -1.72 -31.61 -14.08
N ARG A 680 -1.37 -32.72 -14.72
CA ARG A 680 -1.20 -34.03 -14.07
C ARG A 680 0.08 -34.08 -13.24
N ASP A 681 1.23 -33.68 -13.77
CA ASP A 681 2.49 -33.51 -13.00
C ASP A 681 2.23 -32.70 -11.70
N ALA A 682 1.50 -31.58 -11.83
CA ALA A 682 1.19 -30.70 -10.71
C ALA A 682 0.20 -31.31 -9.70
N LEU A 683 -0.82 -32.04 -10.16
CA LEU A 683 -1.80 -32.77 -9.35
C LEU A 683 -1.14 -33.92 -8.57
N ASP A 684 -0.41 -34.80 -9.27
CA ASP A 684 0.21 -35.99 -8.69
C ASP A 684 1.25 -35.60 -7.64
N ALA A 685 1.91 -34.45 -7.81
CA ALA A 685 2.81 -33.86 -6.82
C ALA A 685 2.11 -33.06 -5.69
N GLN A 686 0.77 -33.08 -5.59
CA GLN A 686 0.00 -32.67 -4.39
C GLN A 686 -0.62 -33.87 -3.66
N LEU A 687 -1.10 -34.87 -4.41
CA LEU A 687 -1.86 -36.02 -3.89
C LEU A 687 -1.21 -36.75 -2.68
N PRO A 688 0.12 -36.91 -2.54
CA PRO A 688 0.72 -37.48 -1.34
C PRO A 688 0.38 -36.74 -0.03
N HIS A 689 0.25 -35.41 -0.06
CA HIS A 689 0.19 -34.59 1.14
C HIS A 689 -1.21 -34.59 1.81
N ALA A 690 -1.29 -35.10 3.04
CA ALA A 690 -2.52 -35.20 3.81
C ALA A 690 -2.90 -33.90 4.56
N ARG A 691 -2.97 -32.76 3.85
CA ARG A 691 -3.27 -31.43 4.44
C ARG A 691 -4.35 -30.66 3.65
N PRO A 692 -5.17 -29.79 4.28
CA PRO A 692 -6.28 -29.11 3.62
C PRO A 692 -5.88 -28.36 2.33
N SER A 693 -4.79 -27.58 2.35
CA SER A 693 -4.32 -26.84 1.18
C SER A 693 -3.87 -27.72 0.01
N ALA A 694 -3.43 -28.95 0.27
CA ALA A 694 -3.13 -29.90 -0.80
C ALA A 694 -4.41 -30.50 -1.42
N TYR A 695 -5.48 -30.66 -0.63
CA TYR A 695 -6.79 -31.07 -1.14
C TYR A 695 -7.44 -29.96 -1.97
N GLU A 696 -7.36 -28.70 -1.52
CA GLU A 696 -7.82 -27.52 -2.27
C GLU A 696 -7.07 -27.38 -3.60
N ALA A 697 -5.73 -27.51 -3.58
CA ALA A 697 -4.90 -27.49 -4.79
C ALA A 697 -5.23 -28.64 -5.76
N ALA A 698 -5.31 -29.88 -5.26
CA ALA A 698 -5.66 -31.04 -6.09
C ALA A 698 -7.06 -30.89 -6.73
N ALA A 699 -8.06 -30.42 -5.98
CA ALA A 699 -9.38 -30.09 -6.53
C ALA A 699 -9.35 -28.91 -7.52
N GLY A 700 -8.39 -27.99 -7.37
CA GLY A 700 -8.08 -26.95 -8.36
C GLY A 700 -7.59 -27.51 -9.69
N TYR A 701 -6.58 -28.38 -9.67
CA TYR A 701 -6.06 -29.03 -10.88
C TYR A 701 -7.12 -29.90 -11.57
N LEU A 702 -7.91 -30.65 -10.80
CA LEU A 702 -9.01 -31.45 -11.36
C LEU A 702 -10.08 -30.59 -12.04
N ARG A 703 -10.40 -29.40 -11.53
CA ARG A 703 -11.28 -28.43 -12.24
C ARG A 703 -10.69 -27.93 -13.55
N LYS A 704 -9.37 -27.75 -13.65
CA LYS A 704 -8.68 -27.37 -14.89
C LYS A 704 -8.57 -28.54 -15.89
N LEU A 705 -8.38 -29.77 -15.41
CA LEU A 705 -8.27 -30.97 -16.23
C LEU A 705 -9.59 -31.41 -16.88
N ARG A 706 -10.72 -31.34 -16.16
CA ARG A 706 -12.04 -31.78 -16.66
C ARG A 706 -12.41 -31.21 -18.05
N PRO A 707 -12.35 -29.89 -18.31
CA PRO A 707 -12.69 -29.34 -19.64
C PRO A 707 -11.69 -29.75 -20.72
N LEU A 708 -10.40 -29.90 -20.41
CA LEU A 708 -9.38 -30.32 -21.37
C LEU A 708 -9.62 -31.77 -21.84
N TYR A 709 -9.88 -32.70 -20.92
CA TYR A 709 -10.24 -34.08 -21.26
C TYR A 709 -11.50 -34.17 -22.15
N MET A 710 -12.48 -33.31 -21.91
CA MET A 710 -13.69 -33.24 -22.73
C MET A 710 -13.39 -32.65 -24.12
N ALA A 711 -12.58 -31.60 -24.21
CA ALA A 711 -12.19 -30.97 -25.47
C ALA A 711 -11.33 -31.88 -26.37
N VAL A 712 -10.47 -32.72 -25.77
CA VAL A 712 -9.65 -33.73 -26.47
C VAL A 712 -10.46 -34.99 -26.81
N GLY A 713 -11.72 -35.09 -26.36
CA GLY A 713 -12.60 -36.23 -26.64
C GLY A 713 -12.24 -37.51 -25.86
N ARG A 714 -11.64 -37.37 -24.67
CA ARG A 714 -11.23 -38.50 -23.80
C ARG A 714 -11.96 -38.48 -22.44
N PRO A 715 -13.32 -38.52 -22.39
CA PRO A 715 -14.07 -38.52 -21.14
C PRO A 715 -13.78 -39.76 -20.28
N GLU A 716 -13.52 -40.91 -20.90
CA GLU A 716 -13.23 -42.18 -20.22
C GLU A 716 -11.95 -42.11 -19.38
N GLU A 717 -10.88 -41.47 -19.88
CA GLU A 717 -9.65 -41.25 -19.12
C GLU A 717 -9.87 -40.36 -17.89
N TRP A 718 -10.75 -39.35 -18.02
CA TRP A 718 -11.14 -38.50 -16.90
C TRP A 718 -11.91 -39.28 -15.81
N GLU A 719 -12.84 -40.15 -16.20
CA GLU A 719 -13.59 -41.00 -15.25
C GLU A 719 -12.67 -42.01 -14.54
N VAL A 720 -11.72 -42.61 -15.26
CA VAL A 720 -10.70 -43.50 -14.68
C VAL A 720 -9.76 -42.73 -13.73
N LEU A 721 -9.32 -41.52 -14.10
CA LEU A 721 -8.50 -40.66 -13.24
C LEU A 721 -9.23 -40.30 -11.94
N LEU A 722 -10.47 -39.81 -12.02
CA LEU A 722 -11.25 -39.42 -10.85
C LEU A 722 -11.59 -40.63 -9.95
N SER A 723 -11.86 -41.80 -10.54
CA SER A 723 -12.15 -43.03 -9.81
C SER A 723 -10.92 -43.59 -9.08
N SER A 724 -9.77 -43.63 -9.73
CA SER A 724 -8.51 -44.11 -9.12
C SER A 724 -8.02 -43.21 -7.98
N ILE A 725 -8.21 -41.89 -8.09
CA ILE A 725 -7.96 -40.94 -7.00
C ILE A 725 -8.92 -41.19 -5.84
N ARG A 726 -10.22 -41.36 -6.11
CA ARG A 726 -11.23 -41.67 -5.08
C ARG A 726 -10.92 -42.97 -4.33
N GLU A 727 -10.53 -44.04 -5.04
CA GLU A 727 -10.17 -45.31 -4.41
C GLU A 727 -8.89 -45.20 -3.57
N SER A 728 -7.82 -44.64 -4.15
CA SER A 728 -6.49 -44.54 -3.51
C SER A 728 -6.52 -43.71 -2.23
N TYR A 729 -7.36 -42.68 -2.18
CA TYR A 729 -7.42 -41.72 -1.08
C TYR A 729 -8.71 -41.79 -0.24
N ARG A 730 -9.51 -42.85 -0.38
CA ARG A 730 -10.80 -43.07 0.30
C ARG A 730 -10.81 -42.88 1.82
N ASN A 731 -9.65 -42.97 2.47
CA ASN A 731 -9.47 -42.74 3.91
C ASN A 731 -9.35 -41.26 4.31
N ARG A 732 -9.43 -40.31 3.36
CA ARG A 732 -9.36 -38.86 3.57
C ARG A 732 -10.74 -38.22 3.36
N PRO A 733 -11.66 -38.22 4.36
CA PRO A 733 -13.05 -37.79 4.16
C PRO A 733 -13.17 -36.33 3.70
N ARG A 734 -12.35 -35.41 4.22
CA ARG A 734 -12.32 -34.01 3.74
C ARG A 734 -11.84 -33.85 2.30
N PHE A 735 -11.09 -34.81 1.75
CA PHE A 735 -10.71 -34.81 0.34
C PHE A 735 -11.85 -35.36 -0.52
N MET A 736 -12.54 -36.42 -0.07
CA MET A 736 -13.77 -36.88 -0.73
C MET A 736 -14.83 -35.76 -0.78
N GLU A 737 -15.06 -35.02 0.31
CA GLU A 737 -15.97 -33.84 0.33
C GLU A 737 -15.53 -32.66 -0.57
N GLN A 738 -14.32 -32.70 -1.14
CA GLN A 738 -13.87 -31.78 -2.21
C GLN A 738 -14.10 -32.40 -3.60
N LEU A 739 -13.75 -33.68 -3.78
CA LEU A 739 -14.00 -34.43 -5.03
C LEU A 739 -15.50 -34.53 -5.37
N ASP A 740 -16.37 -34.66 -4.37
CA ASP A 740 -17.83 -34.70 -4.53
C ASP A 740 -18.42 -33.39 -5.08
N ARG A 741 -17.71 -32.25 -4.90
CA ARG A 741 -18.11 -30.97 -5.51
C ARG A 741 -17.81 -30.94 -7.02
N LEU A 742 -16.80 -31.71 -7.45
CA LEU A 742 -16.33 -31.75 -8.85
C LEU A 742 -17.26 -32.52 -9.79
N ASP A 743 -18.12 -33.40 -9.27
CA ASP A 743 -19.00 -34.23 -10.11
C ASP A 743 -20.00 -33.38 -10.90
N GLY A 744 -20.33 -32.16 -10.45
CA GLY A 744 -21.26 -31.26 -11.12
C GLY A 744 -22.72 -31.74 -11.08
N ARG A 745 -23.04 -32.67 -10.17
CA ARG A 745 -24.43 -33.09 -9.91
C ARG A 745 -25.16 -31.96 -9.16
N PRO A 746 -26.48 -31.79 -9.39
CA PRO A 746 -27.28 -30.90 -8.57
C PRO A 746 -27.22 -31.24 -7.08
N ILE A 747 -27.32 -30.23 -6.22
CA ILE A 747 -27.30 -30.38 -4.77
C ILE A 747 -28.44 -31.31 -4.32
N VAL A 748 -29.63 -31.16 -4.92
CA VAL A 748 -30.82 -32.00 -4.67
C VAL A 748 -30.64 -33.48 -5.08
N GLN A 749 -29.59 -33.81 -5.85
CA GLN A 749 -29.23 -35.17 -6.27
C GLN A 749 -27.96 -35.70 -5.57
N SER A 750 -27.40 -34.95 -4.62
CA SER A 750 -26.15 -35.32 -3.93
C SER A 750 -26.40 -36.37 -2.83
N PRO A 751 -25.53 -37.38 -2.65
CA PRO A 751 -25.72 -38.41 -1.62
C PRO A 751 -25.77 -37.82 -0.20
N ARG A 752 -26.84 -38.15 0.55
CA ARG A 752 -27.01 -37.70 1.94
C ARG A 752 -25.95 -38.32 2.86
N GLY A 753 -25.07 -37.48 3.40
CA GLY A 753 -24.19 -37.87 4.51
C GLY A 753 -25.06 -38.20 5.74
N ARG A 754 -24.86 -39.37 6.36
CA ARG A 754 -25.74 -39.89 7.42
C ARG A 754 -25.87 -38.93 8.61
N SER A 755 -27.01 -38.23 8.69
CA SER A 755 -27.38 -37.48 9.88
C SER A 755 -27.55 -38.41 11.09
N ARG A 756 -27.10 -37.97 12.26
CA ARG A 756 -27.32 -38.63 13.56
C ARG A 756 -28.53 -37.99 14.26
N SER A 757 -29.73 -38.22 13.74
CA SER A 757 -30.97 -37.89 14.44
C SER A 757 -31.32 -38.98 15.46
N GLY A 758 -31.65 -38.57 16.70
CA GLY A 758 -31.95 -39.49 17.80
C GLY A 758 -32.18 -38.76 19.12
N PRO A 759 -33.44 -38.45 19.49
CA PRO A 759 -33.75 -37.67 20.69
C PRO A 759 -33.75 -38.49 22.00
N ASN A 760 -33.78 -37.78 23.12
CA ASN A 760 -33.72 -38.27 24.51
C ASN A 760 -34.57 -39.52 24.83
N GLY A 761 -33.93 -40.53 25.43
CA GLY A 761 -34.59 -41.65 26.09
C GLY A 761 -34.11 -41.83 27.54
N ARG A 762 -34.60 -41.02 28.48
CA ARG A 762 -34.35 -41.23 29.92
C ARG A 762 -35.16 -42.40 30.45
N ARG A 763 -34.53 -43.40 31.09
CA ARG A 763 -35.14 -44.19 32.18
C ARG A 763 -34.13 -45.02 32.98
N ARG A 764 -34.05 -44.68 34.28
CA ARG A 764 -33.44 -45.42 35.41
C ARG A 764 -31.95 -45.71 35.29
#